data_AF-A0A963EW52-F1
#
_entry.id   AF-A0A963EW52-F1
#
_cell.length_a   1.000
_cell.length_b   1.000
_cell.length_c   1.000
_cell.angle_alpha   90.00
_cell.angle_beta   90.00
_cell.angle_gamma   90.00
#
_symmetry.space_group_name_H-M   'P 1'
#
loop_
_entity.id
_entity.type
_entity.pdbx_description
1 polymer ?
#
loop_
_entity_poly.entity_id
_entity_poly.type
_entity_poly.pdbx_seq_one_letter_code
_entity_poly.pdbx_strand_id
1 'polypeptide(L)'
;MRNAIYAVTALAVAVAAGCTTPMESPKTEPVNAKAGHAGNGETISYQGVLVADDTSKPKNDYNITINYELGMHCTGFDFSYCCVLPPYNSIQSQVIKTATGKKKWPELLEADKNDPGVLVDGNKRMRLAYGHVDNTYSEGNKLKYWDIRYDVNGDGKYGDNESVANAYFTHLYVYKDLQGTIPEGVTKGDDAKKARVGIEVPIPRDNGPAGAAAPSPMKAGHLHYTGEKGTLVFTKSPVLDDVPILLTNPGIWDALGLPLTPFNDSAVAKDYLELVESDIQPFQEAWVSLVDADSGAPILDSHSEKPITFVGTNPIDVPNCANCHGNERANGDKYQLYKQERAFWKGIGASDWIANLKATSISIMEMHDDHNGTDFLKNYNPNNRSSDNRIGRDPILCQKCHADNVIGVLNSQTHKEDGKDVLIPPLTQAIHTVHQTKAPMEDAEGRSAACQGCHPAHRQDGSMEGYPITPDGKNAYATRDNRDAAGGCYVGRDVHANPNKDKDGVETEEHLNAIGKWLQANVSQIGNGEQGKGLWCTNCHNQLTRELYQRDNISQAFKQEGKTLRNKSLEQIAAGIGVDMTTLKSMMDPKVVPDAKGYDTPGKSQILATWAKQRTVPDIAVIALKGNGPMVSKDMDGDINVVPLSANPAVDIASLKLPKGATGALAVPYEAATHGRDYWLSAGAPHCADCHAAPYVEGQGGAAFPINQPGKYSLMRYTKGHAGLACQACHQSIHGLYPVTTVADLTSYRQAPQYNPDGSHGPFKCAACHEVNENGVPWIADDDEHVWEGKPILDDYEGAVSWMHASAPDLGGKIPD
;
A
#
# COMPACT_ATOMS: atom_id res chain seq x y z
N MET A 1 -24.57 27.70 52.37
CA MET A 1 -25.79 27.01 52.84
C MET A 1 -26.40 26.24 51.67
N ARG A 2 -27.29 25.28 51.95
CA ARG A 2 -28.31 24.59 51.10
C ARG A 2 -28.46 25.06 49.63
N ASN A 3 -28.48 24.16 48.64
CA ASN A 3 -29.66 23.44 48.05
C ASN A 3 -30.73 24.42 47.47
N ALA A 4 -31.55 24.19 46.43
CA ALA A 4 -32.07 23.01 45.70
C ALA A 4 -32.87 23.50 44.43
N ILE A 5 -33.43 22.75 43.46
CA ILE A 5 -33.28 21.37 42.93
C ILE A 5 -34.09 21.23 41.58
N TYR A 6 -33.51 20.63 40.51
CA TYR A 6 -34.14 19.84 39.41
C TYR A 6 -35.12 20.42 38.34
N ALA A 7 -35.35 19.56 37.32
CA ALA A 7 -36.41 19.49 36.28
C ALA A 7 -36.31 20.47 35.07
N VAL A 8 -36.15 20.08 33.80
CA VAL A 8 -36.40 18.84 32.97
C VAL A 8 -37.83 18.70 32.38
N THR A 9 -37.98 19.09 31.11
CA THR A 9 -38.86 18.55 30.04
C THR A 9 -38.60 19.39 28.76
N ALA A 10 -38.38 18.95 27.51
CA ALA A 10 -38.47 17.69 26.74
C ALA A 10 -39.63 17.62 25.72
N LEU A 11 -39.27 17.37 24.45
CA LEU A 11 -40.13 17.11 23.26
C LEU A 11 -41.02 18.27 22.73
N ALA A 12 -41.44 18.35 21.46
CA ALA A 12 -40.91 17.77 20.20
C ALA A 12 -41.60 18.38 18.94
N VAL A 13 -40.86 18.40 17.81
CA VAL A 13 -41.27 18.24 16.39
C VAL A 13 -42.63 18.78 15.89
N ALA A 14 -42.56 19.63 14.85
CA ALA A 14 -43.50 19.62 13.71
C ALA A 14 -42.79 20.09 12.42
N VAL A 15 -43.12 19.51 11.26
CA VAL A 15 -42.48 19.79 9.95
C VAL A 15 -43.53 20.22 8.92
N ALA A 16 -43.22 21.22 8.09
CA ALA A 16 -43.92 21.52 6.85
C ALA A 16 -42.97 22.21 5.84
N ALA A 17 -43.12 21.91 4.55
CA ALA A 17 -42.23 22.39 3.48
C ALA A 17 -42.77 23.60 2.72
N GLY A 18 -41.89 24.32 2.02
CA GLY A 18 -42.26 25.42 1.12
C GLY A 18 -41.08 25.97 0.33
N CYS A 19 -40.89 25.51 -0.92
CA CYS A 19 -39.91 26.07 -1.85
C CYS A 19 -40.51 27.27 -2.61
N THR A 20 -39.73 28.35 -2.84
CA THR A 20 -39.57 28.98 -4.18
C THR A 20 -38.60 30.17 -4.18
N THR A 21 -37.60 30.11 -5.07
CA THR A 21 -36.86 31.22 -5.72
C THR A 21 -36.01 32.21 -4.88
N PRO A 22 -34.90 32.75 -5.44
CA PRO A 22 -33.94 33.58 -4.71
C PRO A 22 -34.21 35.09 -4.80
N MET A 23 -33.62 35.85 -3.88
CA MET A 23 -33.44 37.32 -4.00
C MET A 23 -31.96 37.68 -4.10
N GLU A 24 -31.65 38.75 -4.83
CA GLU A 24 -30.30 39.21 -5.12
C GLU A 24 -29.59 39.83 -3.89
N SER A 25 -28.28 39.61 -3.77
CA SER A 25 -27.43 40.29 -2.79
C SER A 25 -26.84 41.60 -3.36
N PRO A 26 -26.82 42.71 -2.60
CA PRO A 26 -26.32 43.99 -3.09
C PRO A 26 -24.79 44.03 -3.16
N LYS A 27 -24.26 44.79 -4.14
CA LYS A 27 -22.81 44.90 -4.40
C LYS A 27 -22.11 45.87 -3.44
N THR A 28 -21.05 45.40 -2.78
CA THR A 28 -19.94 46.22 -2.26
C THR A 28 -18.63 45.45 -2.42
N GLU A 29 -17.63 46.04 -3.06
CA GLU A 29 -16.36 45.38 -3.38
C GLU A 29 -15.41 45.32 -2.16
N PRO A 30 -14.73 44.18 -1.93
CA PRO A 30 -13.46 44.13 -1.21
C PRO A 30 -12.26 44.17 -2.18
N VAL A 31 -11.25 44.93 -1.78
CA VAL A 31 -9.99 45.24 -2.46
C VAL A 31 -9.30 44.05 -3.17
N ASN A 32 -8.77 44.30 -4.37
CA ASN A 32 -7.96 43.33 -5.15
C ASN A 32 -6.71 42.86 -4.37
N ALA A 33 -6.70 41.58 -3.97
CA ALA A 33 -5.47 40.79 -3.84
C ALA A 33 -5.39 39.86 -5.08
N LYS A 34 -4.52 40.19 -6.04
CA LYS A 34 -4.40 39.42 -7.30
C LYS A 34 -3.61 38.13 -7.09
N ALA A 35 -4.29 37.07 -6.67
CA ALA A 35 -3.79 35.70 -6.82
C ALA A 35 -3.75 35.34 -8.32
N GLY A 36 -2.56 35.43 -8.92
CA GLY A 36 -2.35 35.14 -10.33
C GLY A 36 -2.24 33.64 -10.61
N HIS A 37 -3.37 32.93 -10.71
CA HIS A 37 -3.43 31.56 -11.21
C HIS A 37 -4.63 31.39 -12.17
N ALA A 38 -4.36 31.64 -13.45
CA ALA A 38 -5.27 31.41 -14.57
C ALA A 38 -4.46 31.27 -15.87
N GLY A 39 -3.62 30.23 -15.93
CA GLY A 39 -3.05 29.73 -17.18
C GLY A 39 -3.96 28.63 -17.73
N ASN A 40 -4.18 28.60 -19.04
CA ASN A 40 -4.98 27.54 -19.67
C ASN A 40 -4.24 26.19 -19.63
N GLY A 41 -4.98 25.10 -19.79
CA GLY A 41 -4.45 23.74 -19.85
C GLY A 41 -3.65 23.45 -21.11
N GLU A 42 -2.48 24.06 -21.27
CA GLU A 42 -1.39 23.46 -22.02
C GLU A 42 -0.85 22.28 -21.19
N THR A 43 -0.78 21.10 -21.80
CA THR A 43 -0.09 19.95 -21.20
C THR A 43 1.36 20.36 -20.97
N ILE A 44 1.84 20.37 -19.72
CA ILE A 44 3.22 20.79 -19.41
C ILE A 44 4.18 19.73 -19.95
N SER A 45 4.58 19.90 -21.20
CA SER A 45 5.61 19.07 -21.84
C SER A 45 6.90 19.22 -21.04
N TYR A 46 7.35 18.13 -20.43
CA TYR A 46 8.56 18.07 -19.63
C TYR A 46 9.74 18.76 -20.33
N GLN A 47 10.23 19.87 -19.75
CA GLN A 47 11.33 20.68 -20.33
C GLN A 47 12.72 20.04 -20.12
N GLY A 48 12.79 18.72 -20.29
CA GLY A 48 14.01 17.94 -20.17
C GLY A 48 14.57 17.87 -18.75
N VAL A 49 15.75 17.26 -18.67
CA VAL A 49 16.49 17.06 -17.43
C VAL A 49 17.16 18.36 -17.01
N LEU A 50 16.72 18.95 -15.90
CA LEU A 50 17.36 20.11 -15.28
C LEU A 50 18.62 19.70 -14.52
N VAL A 51 19.71 19.55 -15.27
CA VAL A 51 21.08 19.49 -14.75
C VAL A 51 21.42 20.83 -14.08
N ALA A 52 22.07 20.79 -12.92
CA ALA A 52 22.53 21.98 -12.21
C ALA A 52 23.81 22.57 -12.84
N ASP A 53 24.01 23.88 -12.70
CA ASP A 53 25.23 24.58 -13.14
C ASP A 53 26.51 24.01 -12.47
N ASP A 54 26.37 23.43 -11.28
CA ASP A 54 27.42 22.71 -10.56
C ASP A 54 26.86 21.39 -10.03
N THR A 55 27.18 20.28 -10.72
CA THR A 55 26.71 18.94 -10.35
C THR A 55 27.41 18.36 -9.11
N SER A 56 28.41 19.05 -8.55
CA SER A 56 29.10 18.63 -7.32
C SER A 56 28.40 19.12 -6.05
N LYS A 57 27.25 19.78 -6.15
CA LYS A 57 26.52 20.40 -5.04
C LYS A 57 25.02 20.07 -5.08
N PRO A 58 24.32 20.11 -3.94
CA PRO A 58 22.86 20.12 -3.92
C PRO A 58 22.32 21.32 -4.69
N LYS A 59 21.23 21.12 -5.45
CA LYS A 59 20.61 22.16 -6.28
C LYS A 59 19.36 22.81 -5.67
N ASN A 60 18.98 22.38 -4.47
CA ASN A 60 17.83 22.86 -3.71
C ASN A 60 18.27 23.12 -2.26
N ASP A 61 17.70 24.13 -1.58
CA ASP A 61 17.90 24.35 -0.13
C ASP A 61 17.36 23.16 0.70
N TYR A 62 16.26 22.56 0.23
CA TYR A 62 15.60 21.41 0.85
C TYR A 62 15.10 20.45 -0.24
N ASN A 63 15.26 19.15 -0.02
CA ASN A 63 14.64 18.09 -0.82
C ASN A 63 13.40 17.57 -0.08
N ILE A 64 12.25 17.49 -0.76
CA ILE A 64 11.02 16.88 -0.22
C ILE A 64 10.76 15.57 -0.98
N THR A 65 10.95 14.44 -0.31
CA THR A 65 10.62 13.13 -0.89
C THR A 65 9.11 12.90 -0.86
N ILE A 66 8.54 12.24 -1.87
CA ILE A 66 7.09 12.03 -2.03
C ILE A 66 6.86 10.57 -2.44
N ASN A 67 6.49 9.77 -1.45
CA ASN A 67 6.36 8.32 -1.52
C ASN A 67 4.92 7.90 -1.17
N TYR A 68 4.60 6.61 -1.34
CA TYR A 68 3.28 6.06 -1.00
C TYR A 68 3.37 4.71 -0.27
N GLU A 69 2.47 4.52 0.69
CA GLU A 69 2.53 3.44 1.70
C GLU A 69 2.40 2.03 1.10
N LEU A 70 1.41 1.81 0.21
CA LEU A 70 0.88 0.47 -0.06
C LEU A 70 1.54 -0.25 -1.26
N GLY A 71 2.52 0.34 -1.93
CA GLY A 71 3.09 -0.18 -3.19
C GLY A 71 2.19 0.02 -4.42
N MET A 72 0.88 0.23 -4.22
CA MET A 72 -0.09 1.05 -4.97
C MET A 72 -1.47 0.79 -4.37
N HIS A 73 -2.52 1.47 -4.86
CA HIS A 73 -3.89 1.11 -4.47
C HIS A 73 -4.75 0.66 -5.65
N CYS A 74 -5.60 -0.34 -5.41
CA CYS A 74 -6.58 -0.86 -6.36
C CYS A 74 -7.98 -0.51 -5.83
N THR A 75 -8.70 0.40 -6.48
CA THR A 75 -10.07 0.77 -6.07
C THR A 75 -11.11 0.34 -7.09
N GLY A 76 -12.35 0.13 -6.66
CA GLY A 76 -13.50 0.18 -7.56
C GLY A 76 -14.17 1.53 -7.38
N PHE A 77 -14.29 2.33 -8.44
CA PHE A 77 -14.79 3.71 -8.32
C PHE A 77 -16.30 3.83 -8.04
N ASP A 78 -17.02 2.71 -8.01
CA ASP A 78 -18.44 2.65 -7.70
C ASP A 78 -18.72 1.55 -6.67
N PHE A 79 -19.04 1.95 -5.44
CA PHE A 79 -19.34 1.03 -4.34
C PHE A 79 -20.84 0.70 -4.21
N SER A 80 -21.69 1.13 -5.15
CA SER A 80 -23.15 0.92 -5.04
C SER A 80 -23.58 -0.56 -5.02
N TYR A 81 -22.83 -1.47 -5.64
CA TYR A 81 -23.16 -2.90 -5.68
C TYR A 81 -22.23 -3.73 -4.77
N CYS A 82 -20.93 -3.69 -5.06
CA CYS A 82 -19.88 -4.39 -4.31
C CYS A 82 -18.51 -3.83 -4.71
N CYS A 83 -17.49 -3.99 -3.87
CA CYS A 83 -16.11 -3.63 -4.21
C CYS A 83 -15.10 -4.46 -3.41
N VAL A 84 -13.93 -4.71 -4.00
CA VAL A 84 -12.86 -5.52 -3.42
C VAL A 84 -12.09 -4.77 -2.33
N LEU A 85 -11.84 -3.46 -2.48
CA LEU A 85 -11.11 -2.62 -1.52
C LEU A 85 -11.68 -1.19 -1.47
N PRO A 86 -11.76 -0.55 -0.29
CA PRO A 86 -12.08 0.88 -0.14
C PRO A 86 -10.92 1.75 -0.63
N PRO A 87 -11.14 2.95 -1.19
CA PRO A 87 -10.07 3.82 -1.69
C PRO A 87 -9.13 4.22 -0.54
N TYR A 88 -7.84 3.92 -0.68
CA TYR A 88 -6.83 4.24 0.33
C TYR A 88 -5.45 4.43 -0.31
N ASN A 89 -4.99 5.66 -0.44
CA ASN A 89 -3.62 5.99 -0.83
C ASN A 89 -3.01 6.95 0.19
N SER A 90 -1.69 7.00 0.35
CA SER A 90 -1.06 7.87 1.35
C SER A 90 0.07 8.65 0.70
N ILE A 91 0.19 9.95 0.98
CA ILE A 91 1.43 10.69 0.75
C ILE A 91 2.29 10.46 1.98
N GLN A 92 3.52 10.00 1.81
CA GLN A 92 4.54 9.86 2.86
C GLN A 92 5.81 10.57 2.42
N SER A 93 6.30 11.50 3.23
CA SER A 93 7.36 12.43 2.87
C SER A 93 8.43 12.54 3.96
N GLN A 94 9.66 12.85 3.53
CA GLN A 94 10.75 13.29 4.40
C GLN A 94 11.40 14.53 3.79
N VAL A 95 11.74 15.50 4.64
CA VAL A 95 12.34 16.78 4.24
C VAL A 95 13.80 16.81 4.66
N ILE A 96 14.70 16.85 3.69
CA ILE A 96 16.14 16.93 3.91
C ILE A 96 16.60 18.34 3.56
N LYS A 97 17.05 19.10 4.56
CA LYS A 97 17.79 20.34 4.37
C LYS A 97 19.20 20.00 3.89
N THR A 98 19.65 20.61 2.80
CA THR A 98 20.88 20.18 2.14
C THR A 98 22.14 20.82 2.74
N ALA A 99 23.31 20.21 2.50
CA ALA A 99 24.57 20.67 3.05
C ALA A 99 25.08 21.94 2.34
N THR A 100 25.11 23.06 3.06
CA THR A 100 25.64 24.35 2.58
C THR A 100 27.17 24.43 2.59
N GLY A 101 27.85 23.33 2.24
CA GLY A 101 29.31 23.28 2.02
C GLY A 101 30.01 21.98 2.41
N LYS A 102 31.16 21.71 1.79
CA LYS A 102 32.02 20.50 1.89
C LYS A 102 32.05 19.72 3.20
N LYS A 103 32.22 20.38 4.34
CA LYS A 103 32.26 19.76 5.69
C LYS A 103 31.03 20.15 6.53
N LYS A 104 29.84 20.18 5.91
CA LYS A 104 28.54 20.30 6.57
C LYS A 104 27.71 19.03 6.35
N TRP A 105 26.96 18.65 7.37
CA TRP A 105 25.96 17.59 7.27
C TRP A 105 24.65 18.19 6.71
N PRO A 106 23.90 17.45 5.87
CA PRO A 106 22.48 17.71 5.68
C PRO A 106 21.70 17.36 6.95
N GLU A 107 20.49 17.89 7.09
CA GLU A 107 19.65 17.74 8.29
C GLU A 107 18.26 17.22 7.88
N LEU A 108 17.83 16.07 8.43
CA LEU A 108 16.46 15.58 8.31
C LEU A 108 15.56 16.41 9.24
N LEU A 109 14.53 17.04 8.70
CA LEU A 109 13.72 18.01 9.44
C LEU A 109 12.45 17.42 10.06
N GLU A 110 12.28 17.72 11.34
CA GLU A 110 11.14 17.32 12.19
C GLU A 110 10.17 18.49 12.42
N ALA A 111 9.06 18.20 13.10
CA ALA A 111 8.09 19.21 13.51
C ALA A 111 8.46 19.97 14.80
N ASP A 112 7.76 21.07 15.05
CA ASP A 112 7.66 21.68 16.37
C ASP A 112 7.06 20.67 17.36
N LYS A 113 7.67 20.55 18.54
CA LYS A 113 7.25 19.65 19.62
C LYS A 113 5.84 19.94 20.17
N ASN A 114 5.22 21.04 19.76
CA ASN A 114 3.90 21.51 20.18
C ASN A 114 2.90 21.66 19.00
N ASP A 115 3.36 21.61 17.75
CA ASP A 115 2.51 21.62 16.54
C ASP A 115 3.10 20.63 15.51
N PRO A 116 2.67 19.35 15.50
CA PRO A 116 3.16 18.35 14.54
C PRO A 116 2.80 18.67 13.08
N GLY A 117 1.99 19.71 12.81
CA GLY A 117 1.75 20.23 11.47
C GLY A 117 2.68 21.38 11.06
N VAL A 118 3.68 21.77 11.87
CA VAL A 118 4.68 22.81 11.57
C VAL A 118 6.09 22.24 11.58
N LEU A 119 6.76 22.32 10.44
CA LEU A 119 8.18 22.02 10.26
C LEU A 119 9.04 23.22 10.70
N VAL A 120 10.17 22.95 11.35
CA VAL A 120 11.06 23.99 11.91
C VAL A 120 12.48 23.91 11.34
N ASP A 121 13.05 25.07 11.00
CA ASP A 121 14.48 25.23 10.67
C ASP A 121 15.02 26.52 11.31
N GLY A 122 15.65 26.36 12.48
CA GLY A 122 16.09 27.49 13.31
C GLY A 122 14.91 28.38 13.72
N ASN A 123 14.80 29.56 13.09
CA ASN A 123 13.70 30.50 13.30
C ASN A 123 12.59 30.39 12.22
N LYS A 124 12.79 29.63 11.14
CA LYS A 124 11.76 29.40 10.11
C LYS A 124 10.68 28.48 10.68
N ARG A 125 9.42 28.87 10.58
CA ARG A 125 8.24 28.01 10.81
C ARG A 125 7.56 27.78 9.48
N MET A 126 7.41 26.53 9.07
CA MET A 126 6.90 26.16 7.75
C MET A 126 5.81 25.08 7.87
N ARG A 127 4.96 24.95 6.86
CA ARG A 127 4.07 23.78 6.69
C ARG A 127 4.31 23.14 5.33
N LEU A 128 4.03 21.85 5.23
CA LEU A 128 4.08 21.09 3.98
C LEU A 128 2.68 21.03 3.38
N ALA A 129 2.33 22.03 2.57
CA ALA A 129 1.07 22.04 1.83
C ALA A 129 1.12 20.99 0.71
N TYR A 130 0.01 20.27 0.47
CA TYR A 130 -0.05 19.25 -0.58
C TYR A 130 -1.33 19.31 -1.42
N GLY A 131 -1.28 18.62 -2.55
CA GLY A 131 -2.43 18.35 -3.41
C GLY A 131 -2.05 17.44 -4.57
N HIS A 132 -2.97 17.29 -5.52
CA HIS A 132 -2.75 16.52 -6.75
C HIS A 132 -3.06 17.37 -7.96
N VAL A 133 -2.36 17.13 -9.07
CA VAL A 133 -2.64 17.77 -10.35
C VAL A 133 -3.96 17.23 -10.89
N ASP A 134 -4.93 18.12 -11.11
CA ASP A 134 -6.24 17.78 -11.70
C ASP A 134 -7.02 16.69 -10.91
N ASN A 135 -6.79 16.54 -9.60
CA ASN A 135 -7.50 15.59 -8.74
C ASN A 135 -7.73 16.16 -7.33
N THR A 136 -8.68 17.10 -7.24
CA THR A 136 -8.97 17.92 -6.06
C THR A 136 -10.17 17.47 -5.21
N TYR A 137 -10.94 16.48 -5.70
CA TYR A 137 -12.01 15.79 -4.97
C TYR A 137 -12.17 14.35 -5.50
N SER A 138 -12.99 13.53 -4.83
CA SER A 138 -13.30 12.15 -5.23
C SER A 138 -14.80 11.92 -5.36
N GLU A 139 -15.58 12.22 -4.33
CA GLU A 139 -17.00 11.86 -4.28
C GLU A 139 -17.87 12.76 -5.19
N GLY A 140 -18.65 12.15 -6.07
CA GLY A 140 -19.59 12.85 -6.94
C GLY A 140 -19.62 12.20 -8.32
N ASN A 141 -18.81 12.71 -9.25
CA ASN A 141 -18.72 12.17 -10.62
C ASN A 141 -17.59 11.15 -10.81
N LYS A 142 -16.60 11.09 -9.90
CA LYS A 142 -15.48 10.12 -9.98
C LYS A 142 -15.75 8.89 -9.13
N LEU A 143 -16.22 9.11 -7.90
CA LEU A 143 -16.44 8.10 -6.88
C LEU A 143 -17.89 8.12 -6.39
N LYS A 144 -18.41 6.93 -6.08
CA LYS A 144 -19.64 6.72 -5.31
C LYS A 144 -19.32 5.89 -4.06
N TYR A 145 -19.13 6.54 -2.91
CA TYR A 145 -18.62 5.94 -1.67
C TYR A 145 -19.21 6.57 -0.39
N TRP A 146 -19.34 7.90 -0.32
CA TRP A 146 -20.04 8.59 0.79
C TRP A 146 -21.53 8.78 0.52
N ASP A 147 -21.92 9.06 -0.73
CA ASP A 147 -23.32 9.26 -1.10
C ASP A 147 -24.10 7.92 -1.18
N ILE A 148 -23.38 6.78 -1.20
CA ILE A 148 -23.95 5.43 -1.14
C ILE A 148 -24.27 5.04 0.32
N ARG A 149 -25.54 4.79 0.57
CA ARG A 149 -26.09 4.37 1.87
C ARG A 149 -25.68 2.96 2.27
N TYR A 150 -25.50 2.75 3.57
CA TYR A 150 -25.22 1.47 4.22
C TYR A 150 -25.72 1.55 5.67
N ASP A 151 -26.43 0.55 6.19
CA ASP A 151 -26.89 0.48 7.58
C ASP A 151 -25.69 0.09 8.47
N VAL A 152 -25.00 1.11 9.01
CA VAL A 152 -23.74 0.92 9.75
C VAL A 152 -24.02 0.36 11.14
N ASN A 153 -25.20 0.66 11.70
CA ASN A 153 -25.58 0.32 13.07
C ASN A 153 -26.43 -0.96 13.18
N GLY A 154 -27.18 -1.32 12.13
CA GLY A 154 -28.02 -2.52 12.04
C GLY A 154 -29.46 -2.35 12.51
N ASP A 155 -30.00 -1.12 12.55
CA ASP A 155 -31.37 -0.83 13.02
C ASP A 155 -32.41 -0.61 11.91
N GLY A 156 -32.02 -0.87 10.65
CA GLY A 156 -32.88 -0.81 9.46
C GLY A 156 -33.19 0.62 9.00
N LYS A 157 -32.30 1.58 9.28
CA LYS A 157 -32.44 3.00 8.90
C LYS A 157 -31.14 3.52 8.26
N TYR A 158 -31.18 4.78 7.85
CA TYR A 158 -30.02 5.50 7.33
C TYR A 158 -29.98 6.92 7.93
N GLY A 159 -29.21 7.10 9.00
CA GLY A 159 -28.88 8.40 9.58
C GLY A 159 -27.87 9.21 8.76
N ASP A 160 -27.45 10.37 9.25
CA ASP A 160 -26.62 11.31 8.47
C ASP A 160 -25.22 10.77 8.12
N ASN A 161 -24.65 9.91 8.97
CA ASN A 161 -23.34 9.29 8.75
C ASN A 161 -23.41 7.89 8.11
N GLU A 162 -24.60 7.37 7.80
CA GLU A 162 -24.77 5.97 7.39
C GLU A 162 -24.54 5.78 5.88
N SER A 163 -23.28 5.46 5.57
CA SER A 163 -22.68 5.39 4.24
C SER A 163 -21.62 4.28 4.16
N VAL A 164 -21.29 3.84 2.93
CA VAL A 164 -20.25 2.82 2.71
C VAL A 164 -18.88 3.27 3.23
N ALA A 165 -18.54 4.56 3.08
CA ALA A 165 -17.31 5.13 3.64
C ALA A 165 -17.15 4.84 5.14
N ASN A 166 -18.19 5.14 5.92
CA ASN A 166 -18.20 4.87 7.36
C ASN A 166 -18.38 3.37 7.69
N ALA A 167 -18.93 2.57 6.77
CA ALA A 167 -19.08 1.14 6.95
C ALA A 167 -17.78 0.33 6.83
N TYR A 168 -16.80 0.77 6.03
CA TYR A 168 -15.59 -0.03 5.75
C TYR A 168 -14.63 -0.16 6.93
N PHE A 169 -14.49 0.88 7.75
CA PHE A 169 -13.43 0.99 8.76
C PHE A 169 -13.92 0.77 10.20
N THR A 170 -15.14 0.25 10.40
CA THR A 170 -15.81 0.06 11.71
C THR A 170 -15.07 -0.84 12.71
N HIS A 171 -14.08 -1.61 12.24
CA HIS A 171 -13.21 -2.49 13.03
C HIS A 171 -11.93 -1.79 13.51
N LEU A 172 -11.63 -0.59 13.02
CA LEU A 172 -10.52 0.25 13.47
C LEU A 172 -10.98 1.21 14.58
N TYR A 173 -10.11 1.47 15.55
CA TYR A 173 -10.33 2.46 16.59
C TYR A 173 -9.04 3.14 17.03
N VAL A 174 -9.20 4.31 17.64
CA VAL A 174 -8.18 5.00 18.44
C VAL A 174 -8.69 5.14 19.88
N TYR A 175 -7.89 5.64 20.81
CA TYR A 175 -8.39 6.02 22.14
C TYR A 175 -8.77 7.50 22.17
N LYS A 176 -9.71 7.84 23.06
CA LYS A 176 -10.32 9.18 23.17
C LYS A 176 -9.38 10.29 23.69
N ASP A 177 -8.11 10.00 23.94
CA ASP A 177 -7.05 10.99 24.19
C ASP A 177 -6.30 11.41 22.91
N LEU A 178 -6.52 10.70 21.80
CA LEU A 178 -5.91 10.89 20.48
C LEU A 178 -4.37 10.85 20.45
N GLN A 179 -3.72 10.22 21.45
CA GLN A 179 -2.24 10.19 21.56
C GLN A 179 -1.56 9.07 20.73
N GLY A 180 -2.31 8.36 19.88
CA GLY A 180 -1.81 7.22 19.12
C GLY A 180 -1.39 6.00 19.96
N THR A 181 -1.74 5.97 21.26
CA THR A 181 -1.36 4.89 22.19
C THR A 181 -2.51 4.49 23.12
N ILE A 182 -2.35 3.33 23.77
CA ILE A 182 -3.20 2.94 24.91
C ILE A 182 -2.92 3.91 26.08
N PRO A 183 -3.92 4.62 26.63
CA PRO A 183 -3.68 5.60 27.70
C PRO A 183 -3.31 4.94 29.05
N GLU A 184 -2.58 5.66 29.91
CA GLU A 184 -2.16 5.13 31.21
C GLU A 184 -3.37 4.74 32.09
N GLY A 185 -3.30 3.56 32.72
CA GLY A 185 -4.38 3.04 33.56
C GLY A 185 -5.60 2.53 32.80
N VAL A 186 -5.56 2.50 31.46
CA VAL A 186 -6.56 1.78 30.65
C VAL A 186 -6.20 0.30 30.61
N THR A 187 -7.10 -0.53 31.16
CA THR A 187 -7.07 -1.97 30.91
C THR A 187 -7.66 -2.27 29.54
N LYS A 188 -7.22 -3.37 28.92
CA LYS A 188 -7.89 -3.97 27.75
C LYS A 188 -9.37 -4.21 28.07
N GLY A 189 -10.25 -4.19 27.07
CA GLY A 189 -11.70 -4.26 27.30
C GLY A 189 -12.36 -3.01 27.90
N ASP A 190 -11.70 -1.85 27.89
CA ASP A 190 -12.34 -0.55 28.24
C ASP A 190 -12.92 0.12 26.98
N ASP A 191 -13.91 -0.54 26.38
CA ASP A 191 -14.53 -0.16 25.11
C ASP A 191 -15.13 1.26 25.14
N ALA A 192 -15.48 1.77 26.33
CA ALA A 192 -15.97 3.14 26.52
C ALA A 192 -14.91 4.22 26.20
N LYS A 193 -13.61 3.90 26.30
CA LYS A 193 -12.48 4.79 26.00
C LYS A 193 -11.96 4.68 24.55
N LYS A 194 -12.32 3.62 23.82
CA LYS A 194 -12.07 3.49 22.39
C LYS A 194 -12.95 4.48 21.62
N ALA A 195 -12.56 4.87 20.42
CA ALA A 195 -13.33 5.68 19.49
C ALA A 195 -13.26 5.01 18.11
N ARG A 196 -14.36 4.39 17.68
CA ARG A 196 -14.41 3.59 16.46
C ARG A 196 -14.55 4.45 15.21
N VAL A 197 -13.71 4.17 14.20
CA VAL A 197 -13.73 4.86 12.90
C VAL A 197 -15.03 4.57 12.18
N GLY A 198 -15.56 5.56 11.47
CA GLY A 198 -16.87 5.55 10.80
C GLY A 198 -18.07 5.79 11.72
N ILE A 199 -18.06 5.28 12.96
CA ILE A 199 -19.20 5.33 13.88
C ILE A 199 -19.11 6.52 14.85
N GLU A 200 -18.11 6.51 15.73
CA GLU A 200 -17.85 7.62 16.68
C GLU A 200 -16.97 8.70 16.05
N VAL A 201 -16.14 8.29 15.09
CA VAL A 201 -15.22 9.13 14.32
C VAL A 201 -15.63 9.02 12.84
N PRO A 202 -16.68 9.73 12.39
CA PRO A 202 -17.13 9.66 11.00
C PRO A 202 -16.07 10.22 10.05
N ILE A 203 -15.87 9.55 8.92
CA ILE A 203 -14.90 9.93 7.89
C ILE A 203 -15.51 11.06 7.06
N PRO A 204 -14.93 12.28 7.04
CA PRO A 204 -15.45 13.37 6.23
C PRO A 204 -15.41 13.04 4.74
N ARG A 205 -16.33 13.62 3.96
CA ARG A 205 -16.29 13.54 2.49
C ARG A 205 -14.92 14.02 1.98
N ASP A 206 -14.38 13.33 0.98
CA ASP A 206 -13.10 13.67 0.35
C ASP A 206 -11.91 13.76 1.34
N ASN A 207 -11.95 12.97 2.42
CA ASN A 207 -10.86 12.79 3.39
C ASN A 207 -10.51 11.32 3.59
N GLY A 208 -9.28 11.06 4.05
CA GLY A 208 -8.88 9.73 4.53
C GLY A 208 -9.47 9.37 5.90
N PRO A 209 -9.39 8.08 6.31
CA PRO A 209 -10.06 7.54 7.51
C PRO A 209 -9.55 8.12 8.83
N ALA A 210 -8.37 8.75 8.86
CA ALA A 210 -7.86 9.49 10.02
C ALA A 210 -8.53 10.86 10.26
N GLY A 211 -9.49 11.24 9.40
CA GLY A 211 -9.90 12.63 9.13
C GLY A 211 -10.41 13.52 10.28
N ALA A 212 -10.64 12.99 11.48
CA ALA A 212 -10.97 13.81 12.66
C ALA A 212 -9.85 13.91 13.72
N ALA A 213 -8.80 13.08 13.61
CA ALA A 213 -7.61 13.14 14.47
C ALA A 213 -6.41 13.75 13.73
N ALA A 214 -6.21 13.36 12.47
CA ALA A 214 -5.26 13.95 11.54
C ALA A 214 -5.97 14.20 10.18
N PRO A 215 -6.62 15.37 10.00
CA PRO A 215 -7.35 15.69 8.78
C PRO A 215 -6.49 15.55 7.51
N SER A 216 -6.87 14.63 6.63
CA SER A 216 -6.19 14.35 5.36
C SER A 216 -7.14 14.61 4.19
N PRO A 217 -7.45 15.90 3.88
CA PRO A 217 -8.39 16.26 2.82
C PRO A 217 -7.73 16.23 1.43
N MET A 218 -8.49 15.87 0.41
CA MET A 218 -8.10 15.93 -1.01
C MET A 218 -7.64 17.33 -1.49
N LYS A 219 -7.96 18.39 -0.73
CA LYS A 219 -7.75 19.79 -1.13
C LYS A 219 -7.34 20.65 0.06
N ALA A 220 -6.32 21.48 -0.14
CA ALA A 220 -5.78 22.42 0.85
C ALA A 220 -5.35 21.77 2.19
N GLY A 221 -4.91 20.51 2.12
CA GLY A 221 -4.32 19.80 3.26
C GLY A 221 -2.86 20.20 3.51
N HIS A 222 -2.38 19.89 4.71
CA HIS A 222 -0.97 19.93 5.07
C HIS A 222 -0.54 18.58 5.64
N LEU A 223 0.70 18.16 5.39
CA LEU A 223 1.22 16.91 5.94
C LEU A 223 1.46 17.03 7.45
N HIS A 224 1.28 15.92 8.17
CA HIS A 224 1.44 15.81 9.62
C HIS A 224 2.69 14.99 9.97
N TYR A 225 3.48 15.41 10.97
CA TYR A 225 4.66 14.65 11.39
C TYR A 225 4.29 13.55 12.38
N THR A 226 4.62 12.31 12.02
CA THR A 226 4.23 11.10 12.77
C THR A 226 5.03 10.85 14.06
N GLY A 227 6.05 11.69 14.33
CA GLY A 227 6.82 11.68 15.57
C GLY A 227 7.53 10.36 15.88
N GLU A 228 7.83 10.13 17.16
CA GLU A 228 8.61 8.96 17.63
C GLU A 228 7.87 7.61 17.51
N LYS A 229 6.54 7.62 17.38
CA LYS A 229 5.70 6.40 17.43
C LYS A 229 5.09 5.99 16.09
N GLY A 230 5.02 6.90 15.11
CA GLY A 230 4.32 6.67 13.86
C GLY A 230 2.81 6.80 13.98
N THR A 231 2.10 6.67 12.86
CA THR A 231 0.64 6.78 12.81
C THR A 231 0.00 5.42 13.11
N LEU A 232 -0.54 5.29 14.33
CA LEU A 232 -1.09 4.04 14.89
C LEU A 232 -2.61 4.07 15.01
N VAL A 233 -3.25 2.98 14.60
CA VAL A 233 -4.64 2.63 14.94
C VAL A 233 -4.68 1.24 15.58
N PHE A 234 -5.79 0.90 16.21
CA PHE A 234 -6.00 -0.41 16.84
C PHE A 234 -7.14 -1.17 16.17
N THR A 235 -7.06 -2.50 16.17
CA THR A 235 -8.09 -3.39 15.65
C THR A 235 -8.11 -4.72 16.42
N LYS A 236 -9.16 -5.52 16.25
CA LYS A 236 -9.39 -6.75 17.00
C LYS A 236 -9.18 -8.01 16.16
N SER A 237 -8.52 -8.99 16.77
CA SER A 237 -8.21 -10.31 16.19
C SER A 237 -8.98 -11.45 16.87
N PRO A 238 -8.83 -12.72 16.44
CA PRO A 238 -9.45 -13.87 17.11
C PRO A 238 -8.88 -14.15 18.53
N VAL A 239 -7.74 -13.57 18.91
CA VAL A 239 -6.99 -13.91 20.13
C VAL A 239 -6.48 -12.72 20.96
N LEU A 240 -6.74 -11.49 20.50
CA LEU A 240 -6.27 -10.25 21.11
C LEU A 240 -7.22 -9.11 20.72
N ASP A 241 -7.68 -8.36 21.73
CA ASP A 241 -8.53 -7.16 21.58
C ASP A 241 -7.74 -6.00 20.98
N ASP A 242 -6.80 -5.41 21.73
CA ASP A 242 -5.97 -4.30 21.24
C ASP A 242 -4.77 -4.79 20.41
N VAL A 243 -4.97 -4.96 19.09
CA VAL A 243 -3.89 -5.18 18.12
C VAL A 243 -3.49 -3.84 17.48
N PRO A 244 -2.24 -3.36 17.64
CA PRO A 244 -1.78 -2.16 16.95
C PRO A 244 -1.57 -2.42 15.45
N ILE A 245 -1.87 -1.42 14.62
CA ILE A 245 -1.61 -1.39 13.18
C ILE A 245 -0.87 -0.08 12.90
N LEU A 246 0.40 -0.20 12.50
CA LEU A 246 1.24 0.93 12.10
C LEU A 246 1.01 1.25 10.63
N LEU A 247 0.30 2.35 10.35
CA LEU A 247 -0.03 2.79 8.99
C LEU A 247 1.17 3.55 8.39
N THR A 248 1.64 4.59 9.08
CA THR A 248 2.87 5.31 8.73
C THR A 248 3.96 5.11 9.77
N ASN A 249 5.19 4.92 9.30
CA ASN A 249 6.39 4.74 10.13
C ASN A 249 6.69 5.99 11.00
N PRO A 250 7.40 5.86 12.13
CA PRO A 250 7.93 6.99 12.90
C PRO A 250 8.82 7.91 12.06
N GLY A 251 8.78 9.21 12.34
CA GLY A 251 9.63 10.22 11.70
C GLY A 251 9.41 10.33 10.19
N ILE A 252 8.16 10.47 9.78
CA ILE A 252 7.65 10.69 8.42
C ILE A 252 6.65 11.86 8.49
N TRP A 253 6.45 12.56 7.38
CA TRP A 253 5.37 13.54 7.18
C TRP A 253 4.28 12.91 6.30
N ASP A 254 3.05 12.77 6.78
CA ASP A 254 1.99 12.05 6.05
C ASP A 254 0.68 12.82 5.79
N ALA A 255 -0.03 12.34 4.77
CA ALA A 255 -1.47 12.51 4.59
C ALA A 255 -2.05 11.13 4.25
N LEU A 256 -2.92 10.64 5.12
CA LEU A 256 -3.13 9.20 5.31
C LEU A 256 -4.44 8.71 4.71
N GLY A 257 -4.38 7.68 3.87
CA GLY A 257 -5.57 7.02 3.31
C GLY A 257 -6.47 7.93 2.48
N LEU A 258 -5.87 8.94 1.84
CA LEU A 258 -6.46 9.80 0.82
C LEU A 258 -7.30 8.96 -0.17
N PRO A 259 -8.55 9.35 -0.44
CA PRO A 259 -9.51 8.55 -1.19
C PRO A 259 -9.33 8.71 -2.71
N LEU A 260 -8.10 8.56 -3.21
CA LEU A 260 -7.78 8.82 -4.62
C LEU A 260 -8.61 7.96 -5.58
N THR A 261 -8.87 8.53 -6.76
CA THR A 261 -9.47 7.83 -7.90
C THR A 261 -8.55 8.00 -9.11
N PRO A 262 -8.61 7.10 -10.11
CA PRO A 262 -7.89 7.27 -11.37
C PRO A 262 -8.57 8.27 -12.32
N PHE A 263 -9.47 9.14 -11.84
CA PHE A 263 -10.20 10.09 -12.69
C PHE A 263 -9.92 11.53 -12.31
N ASN A 264 -9.52 12.31 -13.31
CA ASN A 264 -9.17 13.71 -13.16
C ASN A 264 -10.43 14.62 -13.17
N ASP A 265 -10.34 15.82 -12.58
CA ASP A 265 -11.41 16.83 -12.50
C ASP A 265 -11.79 17.36 -13.89
N SER A 266 -10.84 17.42 -14.82
CA SER A 266 -11.12 17.64 -16.25
C SER A 266 -11.85 16.46 -16.92
N ALA A 267 -11.43 15.22 -16.64
CA ALA A 267 -11.97 14.01 -17.26
C ALA A 267 -13.44 13.74 -16.85
N VAL A 268 -13.81 14.08 -15.61
CA VAL A 268 -15.19 13.94 -15.08
C VAL A 268 -16.02 15.22 -15.13
N ALA A 269 -15.62 16.21 -15.92
CA ALA A 269 -16.45 17.37 -16.24
C ALA A 269 -17.70 16.99 -17.07
N LYS A 270 -17.69 15.80 -17.68
CA LYS A 270 -18.85 15.11 -18.28
C LYS A 270 -19.64 14.31 -17.24
N ASP A 271 -20.79 13.76 -17.62
CA ASP A 271 -21.57 12.91 -16.71
C ASP A 271 -20.78 11.62 -16.38
N TYR A 272 -20.90 11.11 -15.16
CA TYR A 272 -20.26 9.85 -14.76
C TYR A 272 -20.73 8.66 -15.63
N LEU A 273 -21.94 8.74 -16.20
CA LEU A 273 -22.47 7.79 -17.17
C LEU A 273 -21.73 7.82 -18.51
N GLU A 274 -21.04 8.91 -18.86
CA GLU A 274 -20.33 9.11 -20.14
C GLU A 274 -18.84 8.72 -20.09
N LEU A 275 -18.34 8.23 -18.95
CA LEU A 275 -16.97 7.76 -18.78
C LEU A 275 -16.66 6.50 -19.62
N VAL A 276 -15.42 6.38 -20.07
CA VAL A 276 -14.87 5.27 -20.86
C VAL A 276 -13.50 4.86 -20.32
N GLU A 277 -13.04 3.65 -20.66
CA GLU A 277 -11.80 3.07 -20.15
C GLU A 277 -10.54 3.93 -20.40
N SER A 278 -10.51 4.70 -21.48
CA SER A 278 -9.40 5.61 -21.80
C SER A 278 -9.41 6.93 -21.00
N ASP A 279 -10.42 7.17 -20.15
CA ASP A 279 -10.39 8.27 -19.16
C ASP A 279 -9.58 7.92 -17.90
N ILE A 280 -9.18 6.64 -17.74
CA ILE A 280 -8.38 6.18 -16.60
C ILE A 280 -6.99 6.83 -16.68
N GLN A 281 -6.60 7.50 -15.59
CA GLN A 281 -5.31 8.14 -15.38
C GLN A 281 -4.67 7.53 -14.11
N PRO A 282 -3.92 6.43 -14.25
CA PRO A 282 -3.58 5.57 -13.12
C PRO A 282 -2.40 6.07 -12.27
N PHE A 283 -1.61 7.04 -12.74
CA PHE A 283 -0.49 7.64 -12.00
C PHE A 283 -0.80 9.09 -11.66
N GLN A 284 -1.41 9.29 -10.50
CA GLN A 284 -1.82 10.62 -10.04
C GLN A 284 -0.62 11.41 -9.55
N GLU A 285 -0.35 12.57 -10.16
CA GLU A 285 0.76 13.44 -9.78
C GLU A 285 0.42 14.23 -8.52
N ALA A 286 1.00 13.83 -7.39
CA ALA A 286 0.97 14.57 -6.15
C ALA A 286 2.07 15.63 -6.13
N TRP A 287 1.81 16.75 -5.48
CA TRP A 287 2.81 17.77 -5.19
C TRP A 287 2.84 18.08 -3.69
N VAL A 288 4.02 18.42 -3.18
CA VAL A 288 4.22 18.91 -1.80
C VAL A 288 5.11 20.15 -1.85
N SER A 289 4.69 21.21 -1.17
CA SER A 289 5.37 22.51 -1.17
C SER A 289 5.59 23.02 0.25
N LEU A 290 6.75 23.63 0.50
CA LEU A 290 6.99 24.41 1.72
C LEU A 290 6.30 25.77 1.63
N VAL A 291 5.50 26.09 2.64
CA VAL A 291 4.88 27.41 2.85
C VAL A 291 5.21 27.93 4.26
N ASP A 292 5.25 29.24 4.44
CA ASP A 292 5.37 29.89 5.74
C ASP A 292 4.15 29.56 6.63
N ALA A 293 4.39 29.20 7.90
CA ALA A 293 3.37 28.59 8.73
C ALA A 293 2.25 29.53 9.21
N ASP A 294 2.49 30.85 9.20
CA ASP A 294 1.56 31.87 9.69
C ASP A 294 0.87 32.62 8.55
N SER A 295 1.57 32.85 7.44
CA SER A 295 1.07 33.60 6.27
C SER A 295 0.63 32.75 5.08
N GLY A 296 1.07 31.48 5.01
CA GLY A 296 0.84 30.61 3.85
C GLY A 296 1.59 31.01 2.58
N ALA A 297 2.53 31.96 2.66
CA ALA A 297 3.35 32.37 1.53
C ALA A 297 4.34 31.24 1.14
N PRO A 298 4.56 30.96 -0.17
CA PRO A 298 5.54 29.96 -0.58
C PRO A 298 6.95 30.29 -0.10
N ILE A 299 7.67 29.30 0.42
CA ILE A 299 9.10 29.46 0.72
C ILE A 299 9.88 29.31 -0.59
N LEU A 300 10.71 30.29 -0.90
CA LEU A 300 11.55 30.28 -2.10
C LEU A 300 12.89 29.60 -1.82
N ASP A 301 13.36 28.82 -2.79
CA ASP A 301 14.69 28.21 -2.84
C ASP A 301 15.75 29.25 -3.25
N SER A 302 16.90 29.23 -2.57
CA SER A 302 17.98 30.21 -2.80
C SER A 302 18.79 30.01 -4.09
N HIS A 303 18.71 28.82 -4.72
CA HIS A 303 19.43 28.50 -5.96
C HIS A 303 18.65 28.92 -7.21
N SER A 304 17.32 28.90 -7.16
CA SER A 304 16.42 29.05 -8.31
C SER A 304 15.40 30.18 -8.22
N GLU A 305 15.29 30.85 -7.06
CA GLU A 305 14.29 31.88 -6.72
C GLU A 305 12.82 31.43 -6.86
N LYS A 306 12.57 30.12 -6.98
CA LYS A 306 11.23 29.51 -7.15
C LYS A 306 10.70 28.95 -5.83
N PRO A 307 9.37 28.76 -5.68
CA PRO A 307 8.81 27.97 -4.59
C PRO A 307 9.46 26.58 -4.47
N ILE A 308 9.78 26.17 -3.24
CA ILE A 308 10.25 24.81 -2.95
C ILE A 308 9.04 23.87 -3.04
N THR A 309 8.81 23.33 -4.23
CA THR A 309 7.74 22.38 -4.54
C THR A 309 8.33 21.19 -5.27
N PHE A 310 8.01 19.98 -4.81
CA PHE A 310 8.38 18.72 -5.46
C PHE A 310 7.12 17.99 -5.92
N VAL A 311 7.25 17.17 -6.97
CA VAL A 311 6.22 16.22 -7.40
C VAL A 311 6.61 14.77 -7.10
N GLY A 312 5.59 13.93 -6.96
CA GLY A 312 5.70 12.47 -6.89
C GLY A 312 4.45 11.81 -7.45
N THR A 313 4.45 10.49 -7.51
CA THR A 313 3.36 9.70 -8.10
C THR A 313 2.61 8.92 -7.03
N ASN A 314 1.28 8.94 -7.07
CA ASN A 314 0.42 8.10 -6.24
C ASN A 314 -0.37 7.15 -7.17
N PRO A 315 0.14 5.93 -7.44
CA PRO A 315 -0.52 4.98 -8.33
C PRO A 315 -1.83 4.48 -7.72
N ILE A 316 -2.90 4.65 -8.48
CA ILE A 316 -4.30 4.33 -8.14
C ILE A 316 -4.98 3.87 -9.43
N ASP A 317 -5.50 2.65 -9.46
CA ASP A 317 -6.09 2.10 -10.70
C ASP A 317 -7.24 1.13 -10.37
N VAL A 318 -8.04 0.81 -11.39
CA VAL A 318 -9.28 0.01 -11.32
C VAL A 318 -9.09 -1.37 -11.98
N PRO A 319 -9.58 -2.46 -11.40
CA PRO A 319 -9.50 -3.78 -12.02
C PRO A 319 -10.48 -3.87 -13.20
N ASN A 320 -10.02 -4.21 -14.40
CA ASN A 320 -10.92 -4.52 -15.52
C ASN A 320 -11.54 -5.92 -15.36
N CYS A 321 -12.46 -6.04 -14.39
CA CYS A 321 -13.28 -7.22 -14.17
C CYS A 321 -14.21 -7.52 -15.36
N ALA A 322 -14.56 -6.52 -16.18
CA ALA A 322 -15.52 -6.67 -17.27
C ALA A 322 -15.00 -7.55 -18.42
N ASN A 323 -13.68 -7.59 -18.66
CA ASN A 323 -13.09 -8.50 -19.65
C ASN A 323 -13.32 -9.99 -19.32
N CYS A 324 -13.50 -10.34 -18.04
CA CYS A 324 -13.74 -11.72 -17.59
C CYS A 324 -15.20 -11.96 -17.18
N HIS A 325 -15.77 -11.07 -16.35
CA HIS A 325 -17.12 -11.14 -15.79
C HIS A 325 -18.16 -10.31 -16.55
N GLY A 326 -17.82 -9.88 -17.77
CA GLY A 326 -18.70 -9.13 -18.66
C GLY A 326 -19.13 -9.90 -19.90
N ASN A 327 -18.90 -11.21 -19.97
CA ASN A 327 -19.26 -12.07 -21.11
C ASN A 327 -19.63 -13.51 -20.66
N GLU A 328 -20.08 -14.33 -21.62
CA GLU A 328 -20.59 -15.69 -21.40
C GLU A 328 -19.54 -16.67 -20.84
N ARG A 329 -18.26 -16.31 -20.78
CA ARG A 329 -17.22 -17.11 -20.13
C ARG A 329 -17.39 -17.21 -18.61
N ALA A 330 -18.03 -16.23 -17.97
CA ALA A 330 -18.26 -16.23 -16.53
C ALA A 330 -19.45 -17.11 -16.14
N ASN A 331 -20.65 -16.82 -16.67
CA ASN A 331 -21.90 -17.42 -16.21
C ASN A 331 -22.53 -18.39 -17.24
N GLY A 332 -21.91 -18.58 -18.41
CA GLY A 332 -22.45 -19.46 -19.47
C GLY A 332 -23.87 -19.05 -19.87
N ASP A 333 -24.75 -20.04 -20.02
CA ASP A 333 -26.17 -19.82 -20.34
C ASP A 333 -26.92 -18.96 -19.28
N LYS A 334 -26.43 -18.93 -18.02
CA LYS A 334 -27.02 -18.14 -16.93
C LYS A 334 -26.74 -16.63 -17.04
N TYR A 335 -25.89 -16.18 -17.95
CA TYR A 335 -25.48 -14.77 -18.19
C TYR A 335 -26.64 -13.85 -18.69
N GLN A 336 -27.80 -13.92 -18.03
CA GLN A 336 -29.04 -13.19 -18.35
C GLN A 336 -29.23 -12.01 -17.40
N LEU A 337 -28.85 -12.12 -16.11
CA LEU A 337 -28.94 -11.01 -15.17
C LEU A 337 -27.99 -9.88 -15.57
N TYR A 338 -26.76 -10.20 -15.99
CA TYR A 338 -25.85 -9.25 -16.63
C TYR A 338 -26.50 -8.55 -17.84
N LYS A 339 -27.08 -9.31 -18.77
CA LYS A 339 -27.70 -8.76 -20.00
C LYS A 339 -28.84 -7.78 -19.67
N GLN A 340 -29.65 -8.09 -18.66
CA GLN A 340 -30.71 -7.20 -18.16
C GLN A 340 -30.15 -5.94 -17.50
N GLU A 341 -29.18 -6.11 -16.59
CA GLU A 341 -28.55 -5.01 -15.86
C GLU A 341 -27.89 -4.01 -16.82
N ARG A 342 -27.09 -4.52 -17.77
CA ARG A 342 -26.46 -3.73 -18.84
C ARG A 342 -27.48 -2.97 -19.68
N ALA A 343 -28.58 -3.63 -20.07
CA ALA A 343 -29.62 -3.04 -20.91
C ALA A 343 -30.31 -1.84 -20.23
N PHE A 344 -30.53 -1.90 -18.90
CA PHE A 344 -31.00 -0.76 -18.13
C PHE A 344 -30.01 0.41 -18.20
N TRP A 345 -28.72 0.18 -17.92
CA TRP A 345 -27.73 1.26 -17.87
C TRP A 345 -27.56 1.95 -19.23
N LYS A 346 -27.49 1.17 -20.32
CA LYS A 346 -27.57 1.71 -21.69
C LYS A 346 -28.88 2.48 -21.94
N GLY A 347 -30.00 2.00 -21.41
CA GLY A 347 -31.32 2.62 -21.54
C GLY A 347 -31.47 3.96 -20.83
N ILE A 348 -30.62 4.27 -19.83
CA ILE A 348 -30.56 5.59 -19.18
C ILE A 348 -29.39 6.47 -19.65
N GLY A 349 -28.69 6.07 -20.71
CA GLY A 349 -27.66 6.87 -21.38
C GLY A 349 -26.20 6.47 -21.11
N ALA A 350 -25.95 5.42 -20.32
CA ALA A 350 -24.58 5.01 -20.00
C ALA A 350 -23.74 4.64 -21.23
N SER A 351 -22.44 4.92 -21.15
CA SER A 351 -21.42 4.37 -22.04
C SER A 351 -21.43 2.84 -22.00
N ASP A 352 -20.83 2.20 -23.00
CA ASP A 352 -20.70 0.74 -22.97
C ASP A 352 -19.79 0.24 -21.84
N TRP A 353 -18.81 1.04 -21.42
CA TRP A 353 -17.90 0.71 -20.32
C TRP A 353 -18.60 0.79 -18.94
N ILE A 354 -19.31 1.89 -18.64
CA ILE A 354 -20.10 2.02 -17.41
C ILE A 354 -21.19 0.95 -17.33
N ALA A 355 -21.92 0.72 -18.43
CA ALA A 355 -22.95 -0.31 -18.48
C ALA A 355 -22.39 -1.72 -18.32
N ASN A 356 -21.17 -1.99 -18.81
CA ASN A 356 -20.48 -3.26 -18.60
C ASN A 356 -20.10 -3.45 -17.13
N LEU A 357 -19.51 -2.44 -16.49
CA LEU A 357 -19.02 -2.50 -15.11
C LEU A 357 -20.14 -2.74 -14.10
N LYS A 358 -21.20 -1.92 -14.14
CA LYS A 358 -22.40 -2.09 -13.31
C LYS A 358 -23.01 -3.49 -13.45
N ALA A 359 -23.05 -4.01 -14.68
CA ALA A 359 -23.55 -5.36 -14.97
C ALA A 359 -22.60 -6.48 -14.48
N THR A 360 -21.29 -6.24 -14.51
CA THR A 360 -20.28 -7.17 -14.00
C THR A 360 -20.40 -7.39 -12.49
N SER A 361 -20.76 -6.37 -11.69
CA SER A 361 -21.04 -6.56 -10.27
C SER A 361 -22.19 -7.57 -10.03
N ILE A 362 -23.25 -7.51 -10.84
CA ILE A 362 -24.34 -8.51 -10.82
C ILE A 362 -23.82 -9.89 -11.25
N SER A 363 -22.99 -9.99 -12.32
CA SER A 363 -22.42 -11.28 -12.75
C SER A 363 -21.56 -11.94 -11.66
N ILE A 364 -20.75 -11.15 -10.94
CA ILE A 364 -19.89 -11.61 -9.83
C ILE A 364 -20.73 -12.11 -8.64
N MET A 365 -21.79 -11.38 -8.28
CA MET A 365 -22.69 -11.82 -7.21
C MET A 365 -23.52 -13.05 -7.59
N GLU A 366 -23.93 -13.18 -8.86
CA GLU A 366 -24.59 -14.39 -9.38
C GLU A 366 -23.65 -15.62 -9.28
N MET A 367 -22.37 -15.48 -9.65
CA MET A 367 -21.36 -16.53 -9.42
C MET A 367 -21.14 -16.83 -7.93
N HIS A 368 -21.25 -15.83 -7.05
CA HIS A 368 -20.99 -16.03 -5.63
C HIS A 368 -22.15 -16.77 -4.95
N ASP A 369 -23.39 -16.42 -5.26
CA ASP A 369 -24.59 -17.12 -4.81
C ASP A 369 -24.62 -18.56 -5.34
N ASP A 370 -24.32 -18.78 -6.63
CA ASP A 370 -24.26 -20.11 -7.26
C ASP A 370 -23.20 -21.04 -6.64
N HIS A 371 -22.00 -20.53 -6.34
CA HIS A 371 -20.87 -21.37 -5.91
C HIS A 371 -20.71 -21.49 -4.40
N ASN A 372 -21.16 -20.49 -3.63
CA ASN A 372 -20.97 -20.44 -2.17
C ASN A 372 -22.28 -20.49 -1.37
N GLY A 373 -23.44 -20.46 -2.03
CA GLY A 373 -24.75 -20.52 -1.37
C GLY A 373 -25.14 -19.25 -0.62
N THR A 374 -24.57 -18.10 -0.99
CA THR A 374 -25.03 -16.78 -0.51
C THR A 374 -26.38 -16.40 -1.15
N ASP A 375 -26.99 -15.30 -0.69
CA ASP A 375 -28.28 -14.82 -1.19
C ASP A 375 -28.25 -13.35 -1.66
N PHE A 376 -27.08 -12.85 -2.08
CA PHE A 376 -26.84 -11.45 -2.42
C PHE A 376 -27.84 -10.89 -3.44
N LEU A 377 -28.22 -11.67 -4.46
CA LEU A 377 -29.17 -11.27 -5.51
C LEU A 377 -30.63 -11.63 -5.22
N LYS A 378 -30.95 -12.22 -4.05
CA LYS A 378 -32.34 -12.62 -3.68
C LYS A 378 -33.36 -11.49 -3.71
N ASN A 379 -32.92 -10.26 -3.47
CA ASN A 379 -33.78 -9.06 -3.48
C ASN A 379 -33.60 -8.24 -4.79
N TYR A 380 -32.83 -8.73 -5.76
CA TYR A 380 -32.56 -8.02 -7.02
C TYR A 380 -33.85 -7.79 -7.80
N ASN A 381 -34.06 -6.53 -8.23
CA ASN A 381 -35.25 -6.12 -8.93
C ASN A 381 -34.90 -5.35 -10.22
N PRO A 382 -34.94 -6.00 -11.41
CA PRO A 382 -34.63 -5.35 -12.69
C PRO A 382 -35.67 -4.29 -13.11
N ASN A 383 -36.83 -4.22 -12.43
CA ASN A 383 -37.84 -3.17 -12.66
C ASN A 383 -37.66 -1.95 -11.75
N ASN A 384 -36.72 -1.99 -10.80
CA ASN A 384 -36.37 -0.83 -9.98
C ASN A 384 -35.72 0.25 -10.87
N ARG A 385 -36.05 1.52 -10.62
CA ARG A 385 -35.51 2.68 -11.37
C ARG A 385 -34.38 3.41 -10.64
N SER A 386 -33.92 2.86 -9.52
CA SER A 386 -32.72 3.30 -8.79
C SER A 386 -31.50 3.44 -9.72
N SER A 387 -30.88 4.62 -9.66
CA SER A 387 -29.59 4.97 -10.27
C SER A 387 -28.38 4.67 -9.37
N ASP A 388 -28.62 4.12 -8.18
CA ASP A 388 -27.56 3.74 -7.25
C ASP A 388 -27.29 2.24 -7.43
N ASN A 389 -28.05 1.39 -6.74
CA ASN A 389 -28.07 -0.06 -6.90
C ASN A 389 -29.49 -0.63 -7.09
N ARG A 390 -29.57 -1.86 -7.61
CA ARG A 390 -30.83 -2.61 -7.77
C ARG A 390 -30.88 -3.96 -7.04
N ILE A 391 -29.93 -4.26 -6.16
CA ILE A 391 -29.89 -5.53 -5.40
C ILE A 391 -30.87 -5.58 -4.23
N GLY A 392 -31.52 -4.47 -3.86
CA GLY A 392 -32.59 -4.47 -2.84
C GLY A 392 -32.09 -4.73 -1.42
N ARG A 393 -30.85 -4.31 -1.15
CA ARG A 393 -30.12 -4.34 0.13
C ARG A 393 -28.91 -3.40 0.04
N ASP A 394 -28.20 -3.23 1.14
CA ASP A 394 -26.92 -2.52 1.18
C ASP A 394 -25.86 -3.19 0.28
N PRO A 395 -24.84 -2.44 -0.18
CA PRO A 395 -23.75 -2.99 -0.98
C PRO A 395 -22.98 -4.12 -0.28
N ILE A 396 -22.51 -5.09 -1.07
CA ILE A 396 -21.75 -6.23 -0.54
C ILE A 396 -20.28 -5.84 -0.33
N LEU A 397 -19.92 -5.58 0.92
CA LEU A 397 -18.53 -5.31 1.32
C LEU A 397 -17.86 -6.62 1.73
N CYS A 398 -16.94 -7.13 0.90
CA CYS A 398 -16.36 -8.47 1.05
C CYS A 398 -15.76 -8.74 2.45
N GLN A 399 -15.12 -7.73 3.03
CA GLN A 399 -14.47 -7.83 4.34
C GLN A 399 -15.43 -7.92 5.54
N LYS A 400 -16.75 -7.76 5.35
CA LYS A 400 -17.73 -8.10 6.40
C LYS A 400 -17.84 -9.62 6.63
N CYS A 401 -17.42 -10.43 5.65
CA CYS A 401 -17.40 -11.90 5.71
C CYS A 401 -15.98 -12.50 5.71
N HIS A 402 -15.06 -11.93 4.95
CA HIS A 402 -13.69 -12.44 4.76
C HIS A 402 -12.67 -11.61 5.56
N ALA A 403 -11.75 -12.26 6.27
CA ALA A 403 -10.57 -11.57 6.78
C ALA A 403 -9.70 -11.04 5.65
N ASP A 404 -9.13 -9.86 5.88
CA ASP A 404 -8.24 -9.17 4.95
C ASP A 404 -7.27 -8.27 5.73
N ASN A 405 -5.99 -8.66 5.74
CA ASN A 405 -4.94 -7.92 6.41
C ASN A 405 -4.65 -6.57 5.72
N VAL A 406 -5.02 -6.36 4.45
CA VAL A 406 -4.77 -5.09 3.71
C VAL A 406 -5.40 -3.90 4.42
N ILE A 407 -6.62 -4.07 4.94
CA ILE A 407 -7.36 -3.02 5.67
C ILE A 407 -7.48 -3.32 7.17
N GLY A 408 -6.72 -4.29 7.70
CA GLY A 408 -6.71 -4.64 9.12
C GLY A 408 -7.93 -5.46 9.61
N VAL A 409 -8.70 -6.10 8.74
CA VAL A 409 -9.81 -6.99 9.17
C VAL A 409 -9.25 -8.38 9.48
N LEU A 410 -8.91 -8.62 10.74
CA LEU A 410 -8.22 -9.84 11.18
C LEU A 410 -9.15 -11.06 11.42
N ASN A 411 -10.45 -10.91 11.22
CA ASN A 411 -11.50 -11.88 11.56
C ASN A 411 -12.41 -12.23 10.37
N SER A 412 -12.33 -13.46 9.86
CA SER A 412 -13.37 -14.04 8.98
C SER A 412 -14.59 -14.48 9.79
N GLN A 413 -15.77 -14.47 9.16
CA GLN A 413 -16.99 -15.10 9.66
C GLN A 413 -16.97 -16.63 9.43
N THR A 414 -17.95 -17.33 9.98
CA THR A 414 -18.21 -18.76 9.72
C THR A 414 -19.51 -18.98 8.97
N HIS A 415 -19.54 -19.97 8.06
CA HIS A 415 -20.77 -20.49 7.46
C HIS A 415 -21.04 -21.93 7.94
N LYS A 416 -22.22 -22.48 7.62
CA LYS A 416 -22.53 -23.89 7.87
C LYS A 416 -22.15 -24.76 6.68
N GLU A 417 -21.49 -25.88 6.94
CA GLU A 417 -21.21 -26.96 5.99
C GLU A 417 -21.43 -28.30 6.73
N ASP A 418 -22.31 -29.17 6.20
CA ASP A 418 -22.77 -30.40 6.88
C ASP A 418 -23.17 -30.19 8.37
N GLY A 419 -23.78 -29.03 8.66
CA GLY A 419 -24.21 -28.62 10.01
C GLY A 419 -23.10 -28.12 10.95
N LYS A 420 -21.84 -28.19 10.54
CA LYS A 420 -20.67 -27.68 11.27
C LYS A 420 -20.37 -26.24 10.88
N ASP A 421 -19.76 -25.48 11.79
CA ASP A 421 -19.21 -24.17 11.47
C ASP A 421 -17.87 -24.33 10.74
N VAL A 422 -17.78 -23.72 9.56
CA VAL A 422 -16.57 -23.66 8.73
C VAL A 422 -16.17 -22.21 8.55
N LEU A 423 -14.90 -21.91 8.78
CA LEU A 423 -14.35 -20.56 8.68
C LEU A 423 -14.23 -20.15 7.20
N ILE A 424 -14.81 -19.00 6.85
CA ILE A 424 -14.69 -18.41 5.52
C ILE A 424 -13.21 -18.09 5.25
N PRO A 425 -12.61 -18.54 4.12
CA PRO A 425 -11.21 -18.26 3.82
C PRO A 425 -10.98 -16.74 3.67
N PRO A 426 -9.81 -16.21 4.05
CA PRO A 426 -9.51 -14.78 3.89
C PRO A 426 -9.58 -14.37 2.41
N LEU A 427 -9.90 -13.09 2.16
CA LEU A 427 -10.27 -12.60 0.82
C LEU A 427 -9.18 -12.89 -0.22
N THR A 428 -7.93 -12.68 0.18
CA THR A 428 -6.74 -12.99 -0.64
C THR A 428 -6.67 -14.47 -1.04
N GLN A 429 -7.01 -15.40 -0.13
CA GLN A 429 -7.04 -16.83 -0.46
C GLN A 429 -8.23 -17.17 -1.36
N ALA A 430 -9.42 -16.61 -1.08
CA ALA A 430 -10.64 -16.86 -1.86
C ALA A 430 -10.45 -16.46 -3.33
N ILE A 431 -10.00 -15.22 -3.57
CA ILE A 431 -9.77 -14.68 -4.92
C ILE A 431 -8.69 -15.49 -5.64
N HIS A 432 -7.49 -15.65 -5.07
CA HIS A 432 -6.40 -16.34 -5.76
C HIS A 432 -6.71 -17.81 -6.05
N THR A 433 -7.35 -18.53 -5.11
CA THR A 433 -7.69 -19.95 -5.31
C THR A 433 -8.64 -20.13 -6.50
N VAL A 434 -9.68 -19.30 -6.63
CA VAL A 434 -10.62 -19.40 -7.75
C VAL A 434 -9.93 -19.08 -9.08
N HIS A 435 -9.26 -17.93 -9.18
CA HIS A 435 -8.73 -17.45 -10.45
C HIS A 435 -7.55 -18.28 -10.94
N GLN A 436 -6.53 -18.53 -10.11
CA GLN A 436 -5.36 -19.30 -10.52
C GLN A 436 -5.70 -20.77 -10.80
N THR A 437 -6.68 -21.38 -10.11
CA THR A 437 -7.15 -22.73 -10.46
C THR A 437 -7.92 -22.76 -11.78
N LYS A 438 -8.83 -21.81 -12.02
CA LYS A 438 -9.80 -21.89 -13.14
C LYS A 438 -9.34 -21.22 -14.43
N ALA A 439 -8.47 -20.24 -14.33
CA ALA A 439 -7.87 -19.54 -15.45
C ALA A 439 -6.43 -19.14 -15.05
N PRO A 440 -5.49 -20.09 -15.00
CA PRO A 440 -4.09 -19.79 -14.68
C PRO A 440 -3.43 -18.86 -15.72
N MET A 441 -3.95 -18.82 -16.95
CA MET A 441 -3.55 -17.89 -18.01
C MET A 441 -2.05 -17.90 -18.29
N GLU A 442 -1.50 -19.09 -18.53
CA GLU A 442 -0.10 -19.29 -18.89
C GLU A 442 0.30 -18.56 -20.19
N ASP A 443 1.60 -18.31 -20.33
CA ASP A 443 2.28 -17.92 -21.57
C ASP A 443 3.14 -19.08 -22.10
N ALA A 444 3.88 -18.88 -23.19
CA ALA A 444 4.74 -19.91 -23.78
C ALA A 444 5.90 -20.36 -22.86
N GLU A 445 6.19 -19.57 -21.83
CA GLU A 445 7.24 -19.78 -20.82
C GLU A 445 6.68 -20.29 -19.48
N GLY A 446 5.37 -20.61 -19.43
CA GLY A 446 4.66 -21.10 -18.25
C GLY A 446 4.39 -20.06 -17.16
N ARG A 447 4.54 -18.76 -17.42
CA ARG A 447 4.22 -17.69 -16.46
C ARG A 447 2.73 -17.37 -16.50
N SER A 448 2.11 -17.15 -15.34
CA SER A 448 0.70 -16.75 -15.24
C SER A 448 0.51 -15.26 -15.54
N ALA A 449 -0.42 -14.92 -16.44
CA ALA A 449 -0.97 -13.58 -16.63
C ALA A 449 -2.23 -13.32 -15.77
N ALA A 450 -2.70 -14.32 -15.01
CA ALA A 450 -3.93 -14.20 -14.22
C ALA A 450 -3.79 -13.21 -13.03
N CYS A 451 -2.55 -12.81 -12.69
CA CYS A 451 -2.31 -11.65 -11.83
C CYS A 451 -2.92 -10.39 -12.46
N GLN A 452 -2.56 -10.06 -13.70
CA GLN A 452 -3.09 -8.93 -14.49
C GLN A 452 -4.55 -9.13 -14.93
N GLY A 453 -5.13 -10.32 -14.68
CA GLY A 453 -6.57 -10.57 -14.72
C GLY A 453 -7.37 -9.82 -13.63
N CYS A 454 -6.69 -9.26 -12.63
CA CYS A 454 -7.30 -8.51 -11.53
C CYS A 454 -6.43 -7.33 -11.06
N HIS A 455 -5.13 -7.54 -10.86
CA HIS A 455 -4.18 -6.47 -10.53
C HIS A 455 -4.09 -5.48 -11.70
N PRO A 456 -4.33 -4.17 -11.48
CA PRO A 456 -4.53 -3.23 -12.58
C PRO A 456 -3.30 -3.02 -13.46
N ALA A 457 -3.56 -2.69 -14.73
CA ALA A 457 -2.56 -2.60 -15.77
C ALA A 457 -2.82 -1.45 -16.78
N HIS A 458 -3.57 -0.42 -16.42
CA HIS A 458 -3.77 0.73 -17.32
C HIS A 458 -2.51 1.60 -17.36
N ARG A 459 -2.28 2.27 -18.49
CA ARG A 459 -1.11 3.13 -18.75
C ARG A 459 -1.48 4.60 -18.61
N GLN A 460 -0.51 5.47 -18.32
CA GLN A 460 -0.77 6.92 -18.20
C GLN A 460 -1.29 7.56 -19.49
N ASP A 461 -0.93 7.01 -20.65
CA ASP A 461 -1.37 7.50 -21.96
C ASP A 461 -2.79 7.04 -22.37
N GLY A 462 -3.50 6.31 -21.49
CA GLY A 462 -4.84 5.79 -21.76
C GLY A 462 -4.88 4.72 -22.88
N SER A 463 -3.71 4.23 -23.34
CA SER A 463 -3.64 3.28 -24.43
C SER A 463 -3.85 1.85 -23.95
N MET A 464 -4.83 1.17 -24.55
CA MET A 464 -5.06 -0.27 -24.36
C MET A 464 -4.19 -1.14 -25.29
N GLU A 465 -3.29 -0.54 -26.08
CA GLU A 465 -2.37 -1.29 -26.93
C GLU A 465 -1.35 -2.06 -26.08
N GLY A 466 -1.32 -3.38 -26.25
CA GLY A 466 -0.45 -4.28 -25.49
C GLY A 466 -0.91 -4.55 -24.05
N TYR A 467 -2.18 -4.23 -23.71
CA TYR A 467 -2.76 -4.57 -22.41
C TYR A 467 -2.80 -6.11 -22.20
N PRO A 468 -2.53 -6.65 -20.99
CA PRO A 468 -2.30 -8.09 -20.80
C PRO A 468 -3.52 -8.99 -21.09
N ILE A 469 -4.74 -8.48 -20.89
CA ILE A 469 -5.99 -9.24 -20.93
C ILE A 469 -6.91 -8.73 -22.04
N THR A 470 -7.26 -9.61 -22.97
CA THR A 470 -8.20 -9.32 -24.07
C THR A 470 -9.63 -9.05 -23.56
N PRO A 471 -10.49 -8.35 -24.35
CA PRO A 471 -11.91 -8.12 -23.99
C PRO A 471 -12.79 -9.37 -23.79
N ASP A 472 -12.32 -10.56 -24.18
CA ASP A 472 -12.94 -11.87 -23.89
C ASP A 472 -12.16 -12.70 -22.83
N GLY A 473 -11.35 -12.01 -22.02
CA GLY A 473 -10.75 -12.51 -20.78
C GLY A 473 -9.58 -13.48 -20.98
N LYS A 474 -8.98 -13.51 -22.17
CA LYS A 474 -7.81 -14.36 -22.47
C LYS A 474 -6.51 -13.59 -22.25
N ASN A 475 -5.45 -14.31 -21.90
CA ASN A 475 -4.09 -13.79 -21.96
C ASN A 475 -3.77 -13.37 -23.42
N ALA A 476 -3.47 -12.10 -23.64
CA ALA A 476 -3.05 -11.59 -24.95
C ALA A 476 -1.67 -12.16 -25.38
N TYR A 477 -0.88 -12.64 -24.43
CA TYR A 477 0.48 -13.13 -24.58
C TYR A 477 0.60 -14.66 -24.44
N ALA A 478 -0.51 -15.40 -24.55
CA ALA A 478 -0.56 -16.86 -24.36
C ALA A 478 0.41 -17.67 -25.28
N THR A 479 0.81 -17.11 -26.42
CA THR A 479 1.78 -17.71 -27.37
C THR A 479 3.11 -16.95 -27.42
N ARG A 480 3.38 -16.11 -26.42
CA ARG A 480 4.57 -15.25 -26.27
C ARG A 480 5.03 -15.29 -24.80
N ASP A 481 5.58 -14.20 -24.30
CA ASP A 481 6.04 -14.01 -22.92
C ASP A 481 5.23 -12.85 -22.34
N ASN A 482 4.65 -13.00 -21.15
CA ASN A 482 3.86 -11.94 -20.51
C ASN A 482 4.66 -10.67 -20.23
N ARG A 483 6.00 -10.77 -20.17
CA ARG A 483 6.91 -9.63 -20.04
C ARG A 483 7.00 -8.76 -21.31
N ASP A 484 6.39 -9.19 -22.42
CA ASP A 484 6.19 -8.35 -23.61
C ASP A 484 4.98 -7.39 -23.45
N ALA A 485 4.24 -7.43 -22.33
CA ALA A 485 3.08 -6.58 -22.08
C ALA A 485 3.46 -5.10 -21.89
N ALA A 486 2.72 -4.21 -22.54
CA ALA A 486 3.14 -2.84 -22.78
C ALA A 486 2.97 -1.87 -21.59
N GLY A 487 2.52 -2.36 -20.44
CA GLY A 487 2.73 -1.68 -19.16
C GLY A 487 1.56 -1.70 -18.20
N GLY A 488 1.61 -0.75 -17.27
CA GLY A 488 0.64 -0.50 -16.21
C GLY A 488 1.28 -0.53 -14.82
N CYS A 489 0.52 -0.26 -13.77
CA CYS A 489 1.06 -0.04 -12.42
C CYS A 489 1.97 -1.17 -11.91
N TYR A 490 1.68 -2.43 -12.25
CA TYR A 490 2.50 -3.60 -11.90
C TYR A 490 3.42 -4.13 -13.01
N VAL A 491 3.35 -3.60 -14.25
CA VAL A 491 3.96 -4.22 -15.44
C VAL A 491 4.93 -3.26 -16.10
N GLY A 492 6.20 -3.65 -16.20
CA GLY A 492 7.28 -2.85 -16.82
C GLY A 492 7.68 -1.57 -16.08
N ARG A 493 6.90 -1.12 -15.08
CA ARG A 493 7.13 0.09 -14.29
C ARG A 493 8.32 -0.04 -13.34
N ASP A 494 8.43 -1.15 -12.62
CA ASP A 494 9.46 -1.37 -11.61
C ASP A 494 10.82 -1.73 -12.25
N VAL A 495 11.93 -1.27 -11.66
CA VAL A 495 13.30 -1.58 -12.12
C VAL A 495 13.55 -3.07 -12.41
N HIS A 496 12.98 -3.98 -11.61
CA HIS A 496 13.17 -5.42 -11.80
C HIS A 496 12.48 -5.97 -13.06
N ALA A 497 11.56 -5.21 -13.65
CA ALA A 497 10.86 -5.49 -14.90
C ALA A 497 11.21 -4.49 -16.03
N ASN A 498 12.20 -3.61 -15.83
CA ASN A 498 12.63 -2.62 -16.82
C ASN A 498 13.81 -3.15 -17.67
N PRO A 499 13.60 -3.61 -18.93
CA PRO A 499 14.66 -4.15 -19.81
C PRO A 499 15.68 -3.10 -20.29
N ASN A 500 15.52 -1.83 -19.91
CA ASN A 500 16.38 -0.72 -20.29
C ASN A 500 17.25 -0.18 -19.15
N LYS A 501 17.14 -0.68 -17.90
CA LYS A 501 17.89 -0.14 -16.74
C LYS A 501 19.42 -0.14 -16.85
N ASP A 502 19.95 -0.91 -17.81
CA ASP A 502 21.38 -1.03 -18.12
C ASP A 502 21.76 -0.25 -19.42
N LYS A 503 20.88 0.64 -19.88
CA LYS A 503 20.93 1.28 -21.21
C LYS A 503 20.38 2.71 -21.23
N ASP A 504 19.89 3.21 -20.09
CA ASP A 504 19.20 4.50 -19.94
C ASP A 504 20.01 5.54 -19.13
N GLY A 505 21.31 5.30 -18.94
CA GLY A 505 22.29 6.27 -18.42
C GLY A 505 22.34 6.38 -16.90
N VAL A 506 21.73 5.45 -16.17
CA VAL A 506 21.73 5.37 -14.70
C VAL A 506 22.05 3.96 -14.20
N GLU A 507 22.93 3.28 -14.92
CA GLU A 507 23.32 1.88 -14.70
C GLU A 507 23.83 1.65 -13.26
N THR A 508 23.32 0.62 -12.57
CA THR A 508 23.69 0.28 -11.17
C THR A 508 24.13 -1.17 -11.03
N GLU A 509 25.14 -1.44 -10.19
CA GLU A 509 25.48 -2.81 -9.80
C GLU A 509 24.34 -3.49 -9.02
N GLU A 510 24.15 -4.80 -9.26
CA GLU A 510 22.99 -5.54 -8.70
C GLU A 510 23.29 -6.24 -7.36
N HIS A 511 24.55 -6.29 -6.92
CA HIS A 511 25.01 -6.85 -5.63
C HIS A 511 24.29 -8.13 -5.14
N LEU A 512 24.17 -9.12 -6.03
CA LEU A 512 23.28 -10.27 -5.86
C LEU A 512 23.81 -11.39 -4.94
N ASN A 513 22.91 -12.01 -4.17
CA ASN A 513 23.16 -13.26 -3.44
C ASN A 513 23.06 -14.50 -4.35
N ALA A 514 23.07 -15.72 -3.79
CA ALA A 514 23.01 -16.96 -4.58
C ALA A 514 21.68 -17.17 -5.34
N ILE A 515 20.55 -16.75 -4.76
CA ILE A 515 19.22 -16.77 -5.38
C ILE A 515 19.16 -15.70 -6.48
N GLY A 516 19.60 -14.47 -6.16
CA GLY A 516 19.64 -13.37 -7.12
C GLY A 516 20.46 -13.71 -8.36
N LYS A 517 21.69 -14.24 -8.18
CA LYS A 517 22.55 -14.68 -9.30
C LYS A 517 21.93 -15.79 -10.14
N TRP A 518 21.15 -16.68 -9.53
CA TRP A 518 20.41 -17.69 -10.28
C TRP A 518 19.27 -17.07 -11.09
N LEU A 519 18.46 -16.19 -10.49
CA LEU A 519 17.38 -15.47 -11.18
C LEU A 519 17.92 -14.58 -12.30
N GLN A 520 19.05 -13.90 -12.10
CA GLN A 520 19.74 -13.13 -13.13
C GLN A 520 20.04 -14.01 -14.36
N ALA A 521 20.76 -15.12 -14.16
CA ALA A 521 21.24 -15.98 -15.24
C ALA A 521 20.20 -16.96 -15.84
N ASN A 522 19.02 -17.13 -15.22
CA ASN A 522 18.02 -18.13 -15.65
C ASN A 522 16.63 -17.52 -15.94
N VAL A 523 16.35 -16.28 -15.52
CA VAL A 523 15.02 -15.67 -15.64
C VAL A 523 15.09 -14.24 -16.16
N SER A 524 15.82 -13.36 -15.47
CA SER A 524 15.86 -11.92 -15.75
C SER A 524 16.65 -11.61 -17.02
N GLN A 525 17.89 -12.10 -17.10
CA GLN A 525 18.88 -11.82 -18.15
C GLN A 525 19.18 -10.32 -18.37
N ILE A 526 18.85 -9.49 -17.38
CA ILE A 526 19.33 -8.11 -17.19
C ILE A 526 20.62 -8.18 -16.32
N GLY A 527 21.48 -7.17 -16.35
CA GLY A 527 22.72 -7.09 -15.57
C GLY A 527 23.86 -8.03 -16.01
N ASN A 528 23.59 -9.01 -16.87
CA ASN A 528 24.57 -10.00 -17.35
C ASN A 528 24.98 -9.82 -18.83
N GLY A 529 24.45 -8.81 -19.52
CA GLY A 529 24.72 -8.52 -20.93
C GLY A 529 23.87 -9.27 -21.96
N GLU A 530 23.00 -10.20 -21.53
CA GLU A 530 22.17 -11.03 -22.45
C GLU A 530 20.89 -10.31 -22.95
N GLN A 531 20.61 -9.11 -22.44
CA GLN A 531 19.49 -8.24 -22.85
C GLN A 531 18.08 -8.85 -22.65
N GLY A 532 17.87 -9.45 -21.48
CA GLY A 532 16.61 -10.05 -21.07
C GLY A 532 15.49 -9.06 -20.75
N LYS A 533 14.41 -9.62 -20.15
CA LYS A 533 13.13 -8.94 -19.93
C LYS A 533 12.77 -8.76 -18.45
N GLY A 534 13.71 -9.02 -17.54
CA GLY A 534 13.48 -8.84 -16.11
C GLY A 534 12.65 -9.95 -15.46
N LEU A 535 12.30 -9.75 -14.20
CA LEU A 535 11.52 -10.68 -13.39
C LEU A 535 10.03 -10.56 -13.67
N TRP A 536 9.28 -11.61 -13.33
CA TRP A 536 7.81 -11.58 -13.32
C TRP A 536 7.28 -11.59 -11.88
N CYS A 537 6.01 -11.22 -11.70
CA CYS A 537 5.38 -11.09 -10.38
C CYS A 537 5.58 -12.34 -9.50
N THR A 538 5.54 -13.53 -10.09
CA THR A 538 5.68 -14.82 -9.39
C THR A 538 7.12 -15.17 -9.02
N ASN A 539 8.13 -14.49 -9.56
CA ASN A 539 9.52 -14.63 -9.11
C ASN A 539 9.75 -13.93 -7.76
N CYS A 540 8.98 -12.87 -7.45
CA CYS A 540 8.99 -12.18 -6.15
C CYS A 540 7.94 -12.76 -5.18
N HIS A 541 6.69 -12.90 -5.62
CA HIS A 541 5.59 -13.43 -4.81
C HIS A 541 5.53 -14.96 -4.86
N ASN A 542 6.41 -15.61 -4.09
CA ASN A 542 6.62 -17.06 -4.11
C ASN A 542 6.57 -17.70 -2.69
N GLN A 543 6.76 -19.04 -2.66
CA GLN A 543 6.84 -19.81 -1.40
C GLN A 543 8.24 -19.75 -0.76
N LEU A 544 9.33 -19.58 -1.52
CA LEU A 544 10.70 -19.53 -0.98
C LEU A 544 10.88 -18.40 0.03
N THR A 545 10.32 -17.22 -0.24
CA THR A 545 10.33 -16.06 0.66
C THR A 545 9.83 -16.42 2.07
N ARG A 546 8.74 -17.21 2.15
CA ARG A 546 8.18 -17.72 3.42
C ARG A 546 9.12 -18.72 4.09
N GLU A 547 9.75 -19.61 3.33
CA GLU A 547 10.71 -20.58 3.86
C GLU A 547 11.97 -19.90 4.43
N LEU A 548 12.47 -18.85 3.78
CA LEU A 548 13.59 -18.04 4.24
C LEU A 548 13.18 -17.28 5.52
N TYR A 549 12.10 -16.49 5.46
CA TYR A 549 11.58 -15.73 6.60
C TYR A 549 11.35 -16.60 7.84
N GLN A 550 10.78 -17.81 7.68
CA GLN A 550 10.58 -18.73 8.80
C GLN A 550 11.88 -19.11 9.51
N ARG A 551 12.99 -19.23 8.77
CA ARG A 551 14.27 -19.77 9.29
C ARG A 551 15.25 -18.71 9.77
N ASP A 552 15.03 -17.44 9.40
CA ASP A 552 15.79 -16.30 9.88
C ASP A 552 15.68 -16.12 11.41
N ASN A 553 16.79 -15.77 12.06
CA ASN A 553 16.90 -15.19 13.40
C ASN A 553 18.16 -14.32 13.41
N ILE A 554 18.01 -13.13 12.82
CA ILE A 554 19.07 -12.18 12.48
C ILE A 554 19.46 -11.38 13.74
N SER A 555 20.73 -11.00 13.85
CA SER A 555 21.21 -10.08 14.88
C SER A 555 21.59 -8.71 14.33
N GLN A 556 21.99 -8.64 13.05
CA GLN A 556 22.19 -7.38 12.32
C GLN A 556 21.95 -7.64 10.82
N ALA A 557 20.98 -6.95 10.23
CA ALA A 557 20.46 -7.26 8.90
C ALA A 557 21.38 -6.79 7.75
N PHE A 558 21.90 -5.56 7.81
CA PHE A 558 22.84 -4.98 6.83
C PHE A 558 24.21 -5.69 6.79
N LYS A 559 24.46 -6.64 7.69
CA LYS A 559 25.65 -7.52 7.71
C LYS A 559 25.30 -9.01 7.55
N GLN A 560 24.01 -9.35 7.51
CA GLN A 560 23.50 -10.73 7.52
C GLN A 560 24.08 -11.58 8.68
N GLU A 561 24.25 -10.94 9.85
CA GLU A 561 24.69 -11.58 11.09
C GLU A 561 23.56 -12.34 11.79
N GLY A 562 23.92 -13.35 12.57
CA GLY A 562 22.98 -14.27 13.22
C GLY A 562 22.66 -15.47 12.33
N LYS A 563 21.41 -15.94 12.36
CA LYS A 563 20.95 -17.09 11.57
C LYS A 563 20.17 -16.60 10.34
N THR A 564 20.66 -16.89 9.15
CA THR A 564 19.90 -16.77 7.90
C THR A 564 20.37 -17.79 6.88
N LEU A 565 19.51 -18.12 5.91
CA LEU A 565 19.85 -18.89 4.71
C LEU A 565 20.24 -17.99 3.52
N ARG A 566 20.01 -16.68 3.60
CA ARG A 566 20.13 -15.74 2.46
C ARG A 566 21.59 -15.52 2.00
N ASN A 567 22.54 -15.71 2.92
CA ASN A 567 23.99 -15.69 2.67
C ASN A 567 24.61 -17.11 2.56
N LYS A 568 23.90 -18.04 1.91
CA LYS A 568 24.31 -19.45 1.73
C LYS A 568 24.24 -19.86 0.26
N SER A 569 24.87 -20.99 -0.10
CA SER A 569 24.73 -21.55 -1.46
C SER A 569 23.32 -22.12 -1.69
N LEU A 570 22.91 -22.32 -2.94
CA LEU A 570 21.59 -22.88 -3.25
C LEU A 570 21.40 -24.28 -2.66
N GLU A 571 22.47 -25.10 -2.63
CA GLU A 571 22.45 -26.44 -2.04
C GLU A 571 22.25 -26.37 -0.52
N GLN A 572 22.87 -25.38 0.14
CA GLN A 572 22.69 -25.10 1.56
C GLN A 572 21.30 -24.53 1.87
N ILE A 573 20.73 -23.71 0.97
CA ILE A 573 19.34 -23.22 1.06
C ILE A 573 18.38 -24.40 0.91
N ALA A 574 18.53 -25.24 -0.12
CA ALA A 574 17.70 -26.42 -0.35
C ALA A 574 17.71 -27.38 0.85
N ALA A 575 18.90 -27.73 1.34
CA ALA A 575 19.06 -28.56 2.54
C ALA A 575 18.52 -27.87 3.81
N GLY A 576 18.69 -26.56 3.95
CA GLY A 576 18.19 -25.76 5.06
C GLY A 576 16.67 -25.61 5.09
N ILE A 577 16.00 -25.63 3.92
CA ILE A 577 14.54 -25.65 3.83
C ILE A 577 13.94 -27.06 3.82
N GLY A 578 14.74 -28.08 3.50
CA GLY A 578 14.35 -29.50 3.55
C GLY A 578 13.87 -30.06 2.21
N VAL A 579 14.32 -29.50 1.09
CA VAL A 579 13.90 -29.88 -0.28
C VAL A 579 15.10 -30.19 -1.17
N ASP A 580 14.86 -30.71 -2.38
CA ASP A 580 15.90 -30.92 -3.39
C ASP A 580 16.11 -29.67 -4.28
N MET A 581 17.20 -29.66 -5.04
CA MET A 581 17.53 -28.55 -5.95
C MET A 581 16.50 -28.34 -7.07
N THR A 582 15.74 -29.38 -7.43
CA THR A 582 14.62 -29.28 -8.40
C THR A 582 13.47 -28.46 -7.80
N THR A 583 13.07 -28.80 -6.57
CA THR A 583 12.03 -28.12 -5.81
C THR A 583 12.43 -26.66 -5.55
N LEU A 584 13.65 -26.40 -5.07
CA LEU A 584 14.14 -25.03 -4.86
C LEU A 584 14.06 -24.19 -6.14
N LYS A 585 14.50 -24.72 -7.30
CA LYS A 585 14.40 -24.00 -8.59
C LYS A 585 12.95 -23.70 -8.98
N SER A 586 12.03 -24.65 -8.82
CA SER A 586 10.60 -24.40 -9.06
C SER A 586 9.96 -23.41 -8.07
N MET A 587 10.55 -23.17 -6.89
CA MET A 587 10.11 -22.10 -5.99
C MET A 587 10.68 -20.72 -6.38
N MET A 588 11.83 -20.67 -7.07
CA MET A 588 12.45 -19.42 -7.57
C MET A 588 11.85 -18.96 -8.91
N ASP A 589 11.60 -19.90 -9.83
CA ASP A 589 10.89 -19.64 -11.10
C ASP A 589 9.61 -20.50 -11.21
N PRO A 590 8.57 -20.17 -10.44
CA PRO A 590 7.34 -20.96 -10.37
C PRO A 590 6.51 -20.80 -11.65
N LYS A 591 6.24 -21.93 -12.31
CA LYS A 591 5.42 -22.04 -13.53
C LYS A 591 4.04 -22.64 -13.24
N VAL A 592 3.07 -22.32 -14.11
CA VAL A 592 1.76 -22.97 -14.19
C VAL A 592 1.96 -24.45 -14.57
N VAL A 593 1.19 -25.36 -13.95
CA VAL A 593 1.20 -26.80 -14.27
C VAL A 593 -0.24 -27.28 -14.48
N PRO A 594 -0.80 -27.13 -15.70
CA PRO A 594 -2.21 -27.37 -15.94
C PRO A 594 -2.55 -28.87 -15.99
N ASP A 595 -3.72 -29.24 -15.48
CA ASP A 595 -4.29 -30.58 -15.62
C ASP A 595 -4.93 -30.80 -17.01
N ALA A 596 -5.51 -31.99 -17.22
CA ALA A 596 -6.18 -32.35 -18.48
C ALA A 596 -7.46 -31.52 -18.79
N LYS A 597 -7.83 -30.55 -17.95
CA LYS A 597 -8.92 -29.58 -18.14
C LYS A 597 -8.42 -28.14 -18.25
N GLY A 598 -7.10 -27.90 -18.19
CA GLY A 598 -6.51 -26.56 -18.15
C GLY A 598 -6.51 -25.92 -16.76
N TYR A 599 -6.71 -26.70 -15.68
CA TYR A 599 -6.70 -26.17 -14.32
C TYR A 599 -5.35 -26.35 -13.64
N ASP A 600 -4.78 -25.29 -13.08
CA ASP A 600 -3.67 -25.42 -12.14
C ASP A 600 -4.20 -25.90 -10.77
N THR A 601 -3.42 -26.72 -10.07
CA THR A 601 -3.86 -27.42 -8.85
C THR A 601 -2.89 -27.14 -7.69
N PRO A 602 -3.37 -26.87 -6.46
CA PRO A 602 -2.49 -26.64 -5.31
C PRO A 602 -1.51 -27.80 -5.12
N GLY A 603 -0.21 -27.51 -5.04
CA GLY A 603 0.85 -28.52 -4.97
C GLY A 603 1.23 -29.17 -6.31
N LYS A 604 0.75 -28.63 -7.46
CA LYS A 604 1.32 -28.89 -8.79
C LYS A 604 2.22 -27.75 -9.23
N SER A 605 1.71 -26.53 -9.33
CA SER A 605 2.56 -25.35 -9.38
C SER A 605 2.98 -24.88 -7.99
N GLN A 606 4.14 -24.21 -7.95
CA GLN A 606 4.55 -23.41 -6.79
C GLN A 606 3.85 -22.03 -6.77
N ILE A 607 3.24 -21.60 -7.91
CA ILE A 607 2.40 -20.39 -7.99
C ILE A 607 1.21 -20.55 -7.04
N LEU A 608 0.39 -21.59 -7.25
CA LEU A 608 -0.83 -21.79 -6.47
C LEU A 608 -0.56 -22.32 -5.06
N ALA A 609 0.58 -23.00 -4.83
CA ALA A 609 1.03 -23.35 -3.48
C ALA A 609 1.19 -22.11 -2.57
N THR A 610 1.69 -21.00 -3.11
CA THR A 610 1.86 -19.72 -2.39
C THR A 610 0.54 -19.21 -1.80
N TRP A 611 -0.59 -19.46 -2.46
CA TRP A 611 -1.93 -19.01 -2.06
C TRP A 611 -2.81 -20.14 -1.44
N ALA A 612 -2.27 -21.34 -1.26
CA ALA A 612 -3.02 -22.50 -0.81
C ALA A 612 -3.38 -22.47 0.68
N LYS A 613 -4.43 -23.21 1.06
CA LYS A 613 -4.74 -23.47 2.48
C LYS A 613 -3.60 -24.21 3.19
N GLN A 614 -2.94 -25.15 2.50
CA GLN A 614 -1.79 -25.89 3.00
C GLN A 614 -0.50 -25.33 2.39
N ARG A 615 0.27 -24.60 3.20
CA ARG A 615 1.63 -24.09 2.92
C ARG A 615 2.35 -23.86 4.26
N THR A 616 3.64 -23.50 4.23
CA THR A 616 4.27 -22.89 5.40
C THR A 616 3.71 -21.49 5.62
N VAL A 617 3.07 -21.28 6.77
CA VAL A 617 2.75 -19.96 7.32
C VAL A 617 3.78 -19.69 8.43
N PRO A 618 4.69 -18.70 8.28
CA PRO A 618 5.72 -18.46 9.28
C PRO A 618 5.19 -18.10 10.66
N ASP A 619 6.03 -18.27 11.68
CA ASP A 619 5.73 -17.91 13.07
C ASP A 619 5.71 -16.40 13.29
N ILE A 620 4.73 -15.94 14.08
CA ILE A 620 4.51 -14.51 14.41
C ILE A 620 5.09 -14.12 15.77
N ALA A 621 5.00 -15.00 16.76
CA ALA A 621 5.41 -14.74 18.14
C ALA A 621 5.58 -16.05 18.93
N VAL A 622 6.25 -15.99 20.08
CA VAL A 622 6.22 -17.05 21.10
C VAL A 622 5.18 -16.72 22.17
N ILE A 623 4.33 -17.68 22.51
CA ILE A 623 3.28 -17.54 23.54
C ILE A 623 3.45 -18.54 24.70
N ALA A 624 2.84 -18.24 25.85
CA ALA A 624 2.72 -19.19 26.96
C ALA A 624 1.62 -20.23 26.68
N LEU A 625 1.82 -21.46 27.16
CA LEU A 625 0.85 -22.56 27.09
C LEU A 625 0.24 -22.88 28.46
N LYS A 626 -1.00 -23.39 28.45
CA LYS A 626 -1.70 -23.91 29.63
C LYS A 626 -2.39 -25.23 29.28
N GLY A 627 -1.76 -26.34 29.67
CA GLY A 627 -2.07 -27.65 29.09
C GLY A 627 -1.61 -27.70 27.64
N ASN A 628 -2.49 -28.15 26.74
CA ASN A 628 -2.20 -28.32 25.30
C ASN A 628 -2.62 -27.11 24.45
N GLY A 629 -3.00 -25.99 25.06
CA GLY A 629 -3.49 -24.79 24.36
C GLY A 629 -2.86 -23.49 24.87
N PRO A 630 -3.17 -22.34 24.25
CA PRO A 630 -2.65 -21.04 24.67
C PRO A 630 -3.05 -20.69 26.10
N MET A 631 -2.16 -20.01 26.83
CA MET A 631 -2.53 -19.34 28.08
C MET A 631 -3.35 -18.09 27.76
N VAL A 632 -4.67 -18.25 27.76
CA VAL A 632 -5.64 -17.16 27.61
C VAL A 632 -5.92 -16.49 28.97
N SER A 633 -5.87 -15.16 28.97
CA SER A 633 -6.56 -14.31 29.94
C SER A 633 -7.85 -13.73 29.35
N LYS A 634 -8.77 -13.31 30.22
CA LYS A 634 -9.89 -12.43 29.88
C LYS A 634 -9.75 -11.11 30.61
N ASP A 635 -10.19 -10.05 29.96
CA ASP A 635 -10.35 -8.69 30.46
C ASP A 635 -11.74 -8.47 31.10
N MET A 636 -12.22 -7.23 31.17
CA MET A 636 -13.37 -6.82 31.98
C MET A 636 -14.74 -7.08 31.32
N ASP A 637 -14.84 -6.89 30.01
CA ASP A 637 -15.98 -7.28 29.17
C ASP A 637 -15.89 -8.75 28.74
N GLY A 638 -14.68 -9.31 28.72
CA GLY A 638 -14.45 -10.76 28.75
C GLY A 638 -13.92 -11.31 27.44
N ASP A 639 -13.27 -10.50 26.63
CA ASP A 639 -12.59 -10.87 25.40
C ASP A 639 -11.32 -11.70 25.63
N ILE A 640 -10.95 -12.45 24.58
CA ILE A 640 -9.82 -13.37 24.63
C ILE A 640 -8.54 -12.57 24.40
N ASN A 641 -7.62 -12.67 25.37
CA ASN A 641 -6.28 -12.08 25.29
C ASN A 641 -5.22 -13.16 25.46
N VAL A 642 -4.41 -13.37 24.43
CA VAL A 642 -3.15 -14.13 24.47
C VAL A 642 -2.00 -13.13 24.45
N VAL A 643 -1.14 -13.17 25.47
CA VAL A 643 0.01 -12.26 25.60
C VAL A 643 1.26 -12.95 25.04
N PRO A 644 1.97 -12.36 24.06
CA PRO A 644 3.28 -12.83 23.63
C PRO A 644 4.30 -12.82 24.78
N LEU A 645 5.10 -13.89 24.87
CA LEU A 645 6.33 -13.91 25.67
C LEU A 645 7.52 -13.30 24.91
N SER A 646 7.44 -13.29 23.57
CA SER A 646 8.41 -12.65 22.68
C SER A 646 7.77 -12.38 21.32
N ALA A 647 7.99 -11.19 20.77
CA ALA A 647 7.65 -10.88 19.37
C ALA A 647 8.71 -11.39 18.38
N ASN A 648 9.92 -11.74 18.81
CA ASN A 648 10.81 -12.59 18.01
C ASN A 648 10.29 -14.04 18.11
N PRO A 649 9.77 -14.65 17.04
CA PRO A 649 9.28 -16.03 17.07
C PRO A 649 10.41 -17.06 17.14
N ALA A 650 11.63 -16.69 16.76
CA ALA A 650 12.80 -17.55 16.66
C ALA A 650 13.79 -17.40 17.84
N VAL A 651 13.38 -16.69 18.90
CA VAL A 651 14.11 -16.61 20.17
C VAL A 651 14.30 -18.00 20.79
N ASP A 652 15.33 -18.19 21.61
CA ASP A 652 15.44 -19.39 22.43
C ASP A 652 14.30 -19.45 23.45
N ILE A 653 13.36 -20.35 23.25
CA ILE A 653 12.21 -20.55 24.14
C ILE A 653 12.69 -20.95 25.57
N ALA A 654 13.86 -21.58 25.71
CA ALA A 654 14.44 -21.91 27.01
C ALA A 654 14.96 -20.69 27.79
N SER A 655 15.22 -19.55 27.13
CA SER A 655 15.59 -18.29 27.80
C SER A 655 14.39 -17.48 28.28
N LEU A 656 13.15 -17.88 27.93
CA LEU A 656 11.93 -17.12 28.28
C LEU A 656 11.42 -17.48 29.68
N LYS A 657 11.09 -16.43 30.46
CA LYS A 657 10.51 -16.59 31.80
C LYS A 657 9.00 -16.87 31.69
N LEU A 658 8.61 -18.12 31.92
CA LEU A 658 7.20 -18.53 31.89
C LEU A 658 6.37 -17.84 33.00
N PRO A 659 5.12 -17.40 32.72
CA PRO A 659 4.20 -16.86 33.71
C PRO A 659 3.66 -17.94 34.65
N LYS A 660 3.16 -17.53 35.82
CA LYS A 660 2.73 -18.44 36.89
C LYS A 660 1.57 -19.33 36.42
N GLY A 661 1.81 -20.64 36.41
CA GLY A 661 0.82 -21.65 36.02
C GLY A 661 0.77 -21.96 34.51
N ALA A 662 1.74 -21.45 33.73
CA ALA A 662 1.99 -21.95 32.39
C ALA A 662 2.64 -23.34 32.45
N THR A 663 2.38 -24.17 31.45
CA THR A 663 2.92 -25.53 31.32
C THR A 663 4.05 -25.62 30.28
N GLY A 664 4.33 -24.53 29.56
CA GLY A 664 5.36 -24.42 28.54
C GLY A 664 5.21 -23.13 27.74
N ALA A 665 5.95 -23.03 26.64
CA ALA A 665 5.82 -21.98 25.64
C ALA A 665 6.11 -22.55 24.25
N LEU A 666 5.61 -21.87 23.20
CA LEU A 666 5.69 -22.33 21.81
C LEU A 666 5.60 -21.15 20.84
N ALA A 667 6.38 -21.18 19.76
CA ALA A 667 6.23 -20.29 18.61
C ALA A 667 4.98 -20.68 17.81
N VAL A 668 4.16 -19.70 17.42
CA VAL A 668 2.89 -19.94 16.73
C VAL A 668 2.82 -19.20 15.39
N PRO A 669 2.16 -19.76 14.36
CA PRO A 669 2.05 -19.16 13.04
C PRO A 669 1.14 -17.93 13.02
N TYR A 670 1.32 -17.05 12.03
CA TYR A 670 0.41 -15.91 11.79
C TYR A 670 -1.08 -16.30 11.77
N GLU A 671 -1.43 -17.48 11.26
CA GLU A 671 -2.82 -17.95 11.21
C GLU A 671 -3.42 -18.35 12.57
N ALA A 672 -2.61 -18.40 13.64
CA ALA A 672 -3.09 -18.47 15.02
C ALA A 672 -3.45 -17.09 15.60
N ALA A 673 -3.06 -16.01 14.94
CA ALA A 673 -3.26 -14.62 15.38
C ALA A 673 -4.18 -13.80 14.46
N THR A 674 -4.34 -14.18 13.18
CA THR A 674 -5.28 -13.53 12.25
C THR A 674 -5.88 -14.57 11.29
N HIS A 675 -7.18 -14.51 11.06
CA HIS A 675 -7.84 -15.29 10.00
C HIS A 675 -7.36 -14.86 8.59
N GLY A 676 -6.73 -13.69 8.47
CA GLY A 676 -6.00 -13.21 7.30
C GLY A 676 -4.69 -13.94 7.00
N ARG A 677 -4.16 -14.74 7.94
CA ARG A 677 -2.89 -15.49 7.82
C ARG A 677 -1.70 -14.52 7.57
N ASP A 678 -0.65 -14.97 6.90
CA ASP A 678 0.55 -14.18 6.55
C ASP A 678 0.39 -13.23 5.35
N TYR A 679 -0.76 -13.22 4.65
CA TYR A 679 -0.92 -12.40 3.44
C TYR A 679 -0.78 -10.90 3.75
N TRP A 680 -0.04 -10.16 2.91
CA TRP A 680 0.22 -8.72 3.05
C TRP A 680 0.98 -8.28 4.32
N LEU A 681 1.43 -9.25 5.13
CA LEU A 681 2.34 -9.06 6.26
C LEU A 681 3.75 -9.52 5.85
N SER A 682 4.80 -9.14 6.59
CA SER A 682 6.19 -9.30 6.12
C SER A 682 6.52 -10.74 5.73
N ALA A 683 6.09 -11.71 6.55
CA ALA A 683 6.25 -13.14 6.29
C ALA A 683 5.72 -13.62 4.93
N GLY A 684 4.76 -12.92 4.33
CA GLY A 684 4.06 -13.33 3.12
C GLY A 684 4.34 -12.50 1.86
N ALA A 685 5.25 -11.53 1.93
CA ALA A 685 5.58 -10.57 0.87
C ALA A 685 7.11 -10.52 0.61
N PRO A 686 7.55 -10.07 -0.59
CA PRO A 686 8.96 -10.11 -0.99
C PRO A 686 9.84 -9.12 -0.22
N HIS A 687 11.13 -9.45 -0.16
CA HIS A 687 12.20 -8.62 0.43
C HIS A 687 13.35 -8.46 -0.58
N CYS A 688 14.05 -7.33 -0.58
CA CYS A 688 15.35 -7.19 -1.25
C CYS A 688 16.32 -8.28 -0.78
N ALA A 689 16.28 -8.62 0.51
CA ALA A 689 17.02 -9.74 1.10
C ALA A 689 16.72 -11.14 0.52
N ASP A 690 15.69 -11.32 -0.32
CA ASP A 690 15.49 -12.58 -1.08
C ASP A 690 16.54 -12.73 -2.18
N CYS A 691 16.94 -11.64 -2.86
CA CYS A 691 17.81 -11.68 -4.05
C CYS A 691 19.16 -10.96 -3.88
N HIS A 692 19.25 -9.93 -3.05
CA HIS A 692 20.47 -9.15 -2.85
C HIS A 692 21.31 -9.66 -1.67
N ALA A 693 22.60 -9.35 -1.70
CA ALA A 693 23.54 -9.59 -0.61
C ALA A 693 23.59 -8.38 0.33
N ALA A 694 23.92 -8.62 1.60
CA ALA A 694 24.28 -7.53 2.52
C ALA A 694 25.45 -6.69 1.94
N PRO A 695 25.43 -5.35 2.07
CA PRO A 695 24.49 -4.54 2.87
C PRO A 695 23.20 -4.08 2.14
N TYR A 696 22.98 -4.49 0.89
CA TYR A 696 21.89 -4.05 0.01
C TYR A 696 20.54 -4.74 0.31
N VAL A 697 20.11 -4.67 1.57
CA VAL A 697 18.98 -5.43 2.12
C VAL A 697 18.19 -4.58 3.12
N GLU A 698 16.98 -5.00 3.47
CA GLU A 698 16.20 -4.31 4.50
C GLU A 698 16.82 -4.41 5.91
N GLY A 699 16.41 -3.52 6.80
CA GLY A 699 16.67 -3.63 8.23
C GLY A 699 15.79 -4.70 8.90
N GLN A 700 15.97 -4.92 10.20
CA GLN A 700 15.14 -5.83 10.98
C GLN A 700 13.71 -5.30 11.20
N GLY A 701 12.77 -6.21 11.43
CA GLY A 701 11.40 -5.89 11.86
C GLY A 701 11.29 -5.60 13.36
N GLY A 702 10.06 -5.34 13.83
CA GLY A 702 9.71 -5.13 15.24
C GLY A 702 8.97 -3.82 15.49
N ALA A 703 9.38 -2.74 14.85
CA ALA A 703 8.76 -1.42 15.01
C ALA A 703 7.29 -1.36 14.53
N ALA A 704 6.91 -2.24 13.60
CA ALA A 704 5.56 -2.35 13.04
C ALA A 704 4.87 -3.67 13.43
N PHE A 705 5.26 -4.29 14.56
CA PHE A 705 4.61 -5.51 15.06
C PHE A 705 3.09 -5.27 15.22
N PRO A 706 2.20 -6.16 14.72
CA PRO A 706 2.44 -7.55 14.27
C PRO A 706 2.86 -7.72 12.80
N ILE A 707 2.96 -6.65 12.01
CA ILE A 707 3.22 -6.73 10.56
C ILE A 707 4.65 -7.19 10.25
N ASN A 708 5.62 -6.85 11.11
CA ASN A 708 7.01 -7.32 11.07
C ASN A 708 7.47 -7.83 12.46
N GLN A 709 8.53 -8.65 12.51
CA GLN A 709 9.04 -9.25 13.75
C GLN A 709 10.52 -8.90 14.01
N PRO A 710 10.93 -8.69 15.27
CA PRO A 710 12.35 -8.68 15.67
C PRO A 710 13.06 -9.98 15.25
N GLY A 711 14.33 -9.89 14.83
CA GLY A 711 15.10 -11.04 14.34
C GLY A 711 14.71 -11.54 12.94
N LYS A 712 13.77 -10.86 12.26
CA LYS A 712 13.39 -11.08 10.86
C LYS A 712 13.68 -9.82 10.05
N TYR A 713 13.74 -9.94 8.73
CA TYR A 713 13.72 -8.76 7.85
C TYR A 713 12.38 -8.00 7.97
N SER A 714 12.44 -6.69 7.81
CA SER A 714 11.27 -5.82 7.68
C SER A 714 10.87 -5.69 6.21
N LEU A 715 9.61 -5.33 5.94
CA LEU A 715 9.24 -4.87 4.60
C LEU A 715 9.95 -3.56 4.26
N MET A 716 10.29 -3.39 2.99
CA MET A 716 10.90 -2.19 2.42
C MET A 716 10.19 -0.89 2.86
N ARG A 717 8.85 -0.87 2.92
CA ARG A 717 8.06 0.30 3.38
C ARG A 717 8.26 0.69 4.86
N TYR A 718 8.60 -0.27 5.71
CA TYR A 718 8.88 -0.02 7.13
C TYR A 718 10.38 0.14 7.40
N THR A 719 11.22 0.14 6.38
CA THR A 719 12.68 0.16 6.53
C THR A 719 13.26 1.56 6.38
N LYS A 720 14.24 1.86 7.23
CA LYS A 720 15.09 3.06 7.19
C LYS A 720 16.57 2.65 7.09
N GLY A 721 17.35 3.45 6.38
CA GLY A 721 18.79 3.27 6.17
C GLY A 721 19.59 4.50 6.62
N HIS A 722 20.43 5.02 5.73
CA HIS A 722 21.31 6.16 5.98
C HIS A 722 20.60 7.33 6.67
N ALA A 723 21.14 7.77 7.81
CA ALA A 723 20.63 8.89 8.62
C ALA A 723 19.12 8.82 8.98
N GLY A 724 18.48 7.65 8.95
CA GLY A 724 17.03 7.51 9.21
C GLY A 724 16.12 7.86 8.02
N LEU A 725 16.68 8.00 6.82
CA LEU A 725 15.90 8.06 5.58
C LEU A 725 15.21 6.71 5.33
N ALA A 726 13.93 6.74 4.97
CA ALA A 726 13.20 5.56 4.52
C ALA A 726 13.79 5.03 3.21
N CYS A 727 13.81 3.71 2.98
CA CYS A 727 14.31 3.16 1.72
C CYS A 727 13.53 3.73 0.51
N GLN A 728 12.24 4.00 0.68
CA GLN A 728 11.40 4.65 -0.33
C GLN A 728 11.88 6.07 -0.69
N ALA A 729 12.50 6.80 0.24
CA ALA A 729 13.00 8.15 -0.03
C ALA A 729 14.11 8.15 -1.10
N CYS A 730 15.01 7.15 -1.08
CA CYS A 730 16.12 7.06 -2.03
C CYS A 730 15.81 6.24 -3.29
N HIS A 731 14.96 5.22 -3.19
CA HIS A 731 14.69 4.26 -4.28
C HIS A 731 13.30 4.41 -4.92
N GLN A 732 12.46 5.34 -4.43
CA GLN A 732 10.99 5.35 -4.60
C GLN A 732 10.35 4.06 -4.04
N SER A 733 9.03 4.00 -4.14
CA SER A 733 8.15 3.04 -3.49
C SER A 733 8.02 1.75 -4.32
N ILE A 734 7.61 0.68 -3.64
CA ILE A 734 7.43 -0.65 -4.21
C ILE A 734 6.57 -0.59 -5.50
N HIS A 735 6.94 -1.41 -6.50
CA HIS A 735 6.39 -1.43 -7.87
C HIS A 735 6.64 -0.16 -8.69
N GLY A 736 7.43 0.78 -8.18
CA GLY A 736 7.86 2.02 -8.84
C GLY A 736 9.31 2.35 -8.57
N LEU A 737 10.11 1.33 -8.26
CA LEU A 737 11.52 1.47 -7.90
C LEU A 737 12.35 1.99 -9.09
N TYR A 738 13.26 2.93 -8.83
CA TYR A 738 14.09 3.56 -9.87
C TYR A 738 15.15 2.62 -10.47
N PRO A 739 15.49 2.75 -11.77
CA PRO A 739 14.80 3.54 -12.79
C PRO A 739 13.49 2.89 -13.29
N VAL A 740 12.44 3.70 -13.38
CA VAL A 740 11.16 3.31 -14.02
C VAL A 740 11.18 3.59 -15.52
N THR A 741 10.29 2.97 -16.30
CA THR A 741 10.11 3.32 -17.72
C THR A 741 9.16 4.51 -17.93
N THR A 742 9.58 5.47 -18.76
CA THR A 742 8.77 6.63 -19.20
C THR A 742 7.46 6.26 -19.89
N VAL A 743 7.38 5.06 -20.49
CA VAL A 743 6.18 4.58 -21.19
C VAL A 743 5.07 4.19 -20.21
N ALA A 744 5.41 3.80 -18.97
CA ALA A 744 4.44 3.42 -17.95
C ALA A 744 4.14 4.58 -17.00
N ASP A 745 5.17 5.16 -16.37
CA ASP A 745 5.03 6.19 -15.33
C ASP A 745 5.96 7.38 -15.60
N LEU A 746 5.43 8.39 -16.29
CA LEU A 746 6.10 9.67 -16.54
C LEU A 746 6.39 10.45 -15.26
N THR A 747 5.71 10.18 -14.15
CA THR A 747 5.78 10.98 -12.92
C THR A 747 6.91 10.50 -12.02
N SER A 748 7.03 9.19 -11.76
CA SER A 748 8.24 8.64 -11.11
C SER A 748 9.49 8.97 -11.92
N TYR A 749 9.46 8.87 -13.26
CA TYR A 749 10.65 9.17 -14.08
C TYR A 749 11.11 10.63 -13.93
N ARG A 750 10.16 11.58 -13.82
CA ARG A 750 10.44 12.99 -13.56
C ARG A 750 10.86 13.28 -12.12
N GLN A 751 10.63 12.35 -11.18
CA GLN A 751 10.78 12.61 -9.76
C GLN A 751 12.24 12.60 -9.30
N ALA A 752 13.01 11.54 -9.58
CA ALA A 752 14.43 11.44 -9.21
C ALA A 752 15.30 12.63 -9.74
N PRO A 753 15.11 13.11 -10.99
CA PRO A 753 15.81 14.28 -11.51
C PRO A 753 15.53 15.60 -10.79
N GLN A 754 14.57 15.69 -9.87
CA GLN A 754 14.38 16.89 -9.03
C GLN A 754 15.47 17.01 -7.94
N TYR A 755 15.97 15.87 -7.44
CA TYR A 755 16.93 15.83 -6.34
C TYR A 755 18.37 15.72 -6.86
N ASN A 756 18.59 14.83 -7.83
CA ASN A 756 19.90 14.54 -8.39
C ASN A 756 20.45 15.75 -9.19
N PRO A 757 21.61 16.34 -8.83
CA PRO A 757 22.14 17.54 -9.49
C PRO A 757 22.58 17.33 -10.94
N ASP A 758 23.11 16.15 -11.25
CA ASP A 758 23.37 15.69 -12.63
C ASP A 758 22.08 15.36 -13.41
N GLY A 759 20.94 15.36 -12.72
CA GLY A 759 19.63 15.07 -13.29
C GLY A 759 19.35 13.59 -13.56
N SER A 760 20.14 12.66 -13.00
CA SER A 760 19.90 11.23 -13.18
C SER A 760 18.52 10.79 -12.64
N HIS A 761 17.84 9.90 -13.37
CA HIS A 761 16.53 9.34 -13.02
C HIS A 761 16.57 8.05 -12.18
N GLY A 762 17.78 7.59 -11.84
CA GLY A 762 18.02 6.51 -10.87
C GLY A 762 17.90 6.96 -9.41
N PRO A 763 18.30 6.11 -8.44
CA PRO A 763 18.30 6.44 -7.02
C PRO A 763 19.04 7.73 -6.64
N PHE A 764 18.82 8.20 -5.41
CA PHE A 764 19.46 9.42 -4.88
C PHE A 764 20.98 9.28 -4.85
N LYS A 765 21.68 10.13 -5.59
CA LYS A 765 23.14 10.27 -5.52
C LYS A 765 23.54 11.15 -4.34
N CYS A 766 24.74 10.94 -3.80
CA CYS A 766 25.28 11.70 -2.67
C CYS A 766 25.20 13.24 -2.87
N ALA A 767 25.40 13.71 -4.10
CA ALA A 767 25.32 15.11 -4.48
C ALA A 767 23.94 15.76 -4.27
N ALA A 768 22.86 14.97 -4.19
CA ALA A 768 21.52 15.50 -3.91
C ALA A 768 21.42 16.17 -2.52
N CYS A 769 22.22 15.72 -1.55
CA CYS A 769 22.18 16.20 -0.16
C CYS A 769 23.53 16.76 0.34
N HIS A 770 24.66 16.36 -0.25
CA HIS A 770 26.02 16.77 0.14
C HIS A 770 26.76 17.53 -0.96
N GLU A 771 27.72 18.37 -0.61
CA GLU A 771 28.77 18.78 -1.57
C GLU A 771 29.81 17.64 -1.71
N VAL A 772 30.06 17.21 -2.95
CA VAL A 772 30.86 16.02 -3.29
C VAL A 772 32.15 16.37 -4.03
N ASN A 773 33.11 15.42 -4.05
CA ASN A 773 34.34 15.50 -4.85
C ASN A 773 34.11 15.09 -6.32
N GLU A 774 35.18 15.04 -7.10
CA GLU A 774 35.15 14.62 -8.51
C GLU A 774 34.76 13.15 -8.72
N ASN A 775 34.89 12.32 -7.67
CA ASN A 775 34.46 10.93 -7.63
C ASN A 775 32.99 10.78 -7.16
N GLY A 776 32.26 11.88 -6.93
CA GLY A 776 30.86 11.86 -6.48
C GLY A 776 30.66 11.54 -4.99
N VAL A 777 31.73 11.39 -4.22
CA VAL A 777 31.71 11.07 -2.78
C VAL A 777 31.62 12.35 -1.95
N PRO A 778 30.82 12.41 -0.86
CA PRO A 778 30.74 13.58 0.01
C PRO A 778 32.11 14.01 0.54
N TRP A 779 32.44 15.30 0.42
CA TRP A 779 33.66 15.84 1.03
C TRP A 779 33.70 15.66 2.55
N ILE A 780 32.56 15.39 3.19
CA ILE A 780 32.47 15.14 4.63
C ILE A 780 33.03 13.79 5.07
N ALA A 781 33.18 12.83 4.16
CA ALA A 781 33.93 11.60 4.40
C ALA A 781 35.38 11.90 4.87
N ASP A 782 35.94 10.94 5.58
CA ASP A 782 37.26 11.01 6.21
C ASP A 782 37.98 9.67 6.03
N ASP A 783 39.25 9.70 5.63
CA ASP A 783 39.97 8.51 5.17
C ASP A 783 40.25 7.48 6.28
N ASP A 784 40.35 7.91 7.54
CA ASP A 784 40.60 7.02 8.69
C ASP A 784 39.29 6.47 9.27
N GLU A 785 38.19 7.25 9.26
CA GLU A 785 36.89 6.84 9.82
C GLU A 785 35.96 6.14 8.80
N HIS A 786 36.01 6.50 7.52
CA HIS A 786 35.07 6.04 6.50
C HIS A 786 35.73 5.01 5.57
N VAL A 787 35.77 3.77 6.04
CA VAL A 787 36.52 2.66 5.43
C VAL A 787 35.60 1.50 5.06
N TRP A 788 35.65 1.05 3.80
CA TRP A 788 34.95 -0.14 3.30
C TRP A 788 35.95 -1.24 2.90
N GLU A 789 35.72 -2.48 3.38
CA GLU A 789 36.63 -3.64 3.20
C GLU A 789 38.14 -3.36 3.44
N GLY A 790 38.47 -2.38 4.29
CA GLY A 790 39.84 -1.97 4.58
C GLY A 790 40.45 -0.93 3.64
N LYS A 791 39.64 -0.27 2.79
CA LYS A 791 40.01 0.87 1.95
C LYS A 791 39.23 2.14 2.36
N PRO A 792 39.83 3.33 2.38
CA PRO A 792 39.10 4.60 2.45
C PRO A 792 38.08 4.73 1.32
N ILE A 793 36.91 5.29 1.59
CA ILE A 793 35.85 5.48 0.57
C ILE A 793 35.97 6.77 -0.24
N LEU A 794 36.87 7.70 0.12
CA LEU A 794 36.86 9.06 -0.41
C LEU A 794 36.96 9.12 -1.94
N ASP A 795 37.73 8.22 -2.54
CA ASP A 795 37.90 8.11 -4.00
C ASP A 795 37.23 6.86 -4.61
N ASP A 796 36.27 6.26 -3.90
CA ASP A 796 35.56 5.04 -4.32
C ASP A 796 34.04 5.21 -4.09
N TYR A 797 33.29 5.58 -5.14
CA TYR A 797 31.85 5.82 -5.06
C TYR A 797 31.06 4.58 -4.65
N GLU A 798 31.38 3.41 -5.21
CA GLU A 798 30.68 2.16 -4.86
C GLU A 798 31.08 1.67 -3.46
N GLY A 799 32.33 1.92 -3.05
CA GLY A 799 32.76 1.77 -1.66
C GLY A 799 32.00 2.69 -0.70
N ALA A 800 31.74 3.93 -1.11
CA ALA A 800 30.96 4.90 -0.33
C ALA A 800 29.48 4.52 -0.22
N VAL A 801 28.85 4.07 -1.32
CA VAL A 801 27.49 3.53 -1.33
C VAL A 801 27.40 2.26 -0.47
N SER A 802 28.39 1.37 -0.55
CA SER A 802 28.48 0.17 0.30
C SER A 802 28.57 0.52 1.78
N TRP A 803 29.49 1.44 2.14
CA TRP A 803 29.66 1.94 3.51
C TRP A 803 28.39 2.62 4.02
N MET A 804 27.70 3.40 3.18
CA MET A 804 26.46 4.09 3.53
C MET A 804 25.35 3.13 3.95
N HIS A 805 25.21 1.99 3.27
CA HIS A 805 24.26 0.94 3.65
C HIS A 805 24.73 0.16 4.89
N ALA A 806 26.02 -0.21 4.96
CA ALA A 806 26.55 -1.03 6.05
C ALA A 806 26.70 -0.30 7.40
N SER A 807 26.84 1.03 7.38
CA SER A 807 26.93 1.90 8.56
C SER A 807 25.57 2.34 9.10
N ALA A 808 24.48 2.12 8.35
CA ALA A 808 23.15 2.49 8.77
C ALA A 808 22.77 1.78 10.09
N PRO A 809 22.11 2.48 11.04
CA PRO A 809 21.62 1.86 12.25
C PRO A 809 20.52 0.86 11.89
N ASP A 810 20.68 -0.40 12.32
CA ASP A 810 19.62 -1.39 12.20
C ASP A 810 18.55 -1.08 13.26
N LEU A 811 17.61 -0.21 12.90
CA LEU A 811 16.56 0.32 13.79
C LEU A 811 15.48 -0.71 14.14
N GLY A 812 15.56 -1.91 13.56
CA GLY A 812 14.70 -3.03 13.94
C GLY A 812 15.11 -3.70 15.24
N GLY A 813 14.18 -4.48 15.80
CA GLY A 813 14.42 -5.32 16.97
C GLY A 813 13.68 -4.89 18.23
N LYS A 814 13.45 -3.58 18.43
CA LYS A 814 12.64 -3.08 19.55
C LYS A 814 11.17 -2.89 19.13
N ILE A 815 10.26 -3.47 19.91
CA ILE A 815 8.84 -3.13 19.90
C ILE A 815 8.69 -1.78 20.65
N PRO A 816 7.73 -0.91 20.32
CA PRO A 816 7.22 0.08 21.29
C PRO A 816 6.85 -0.61 22.62
N ASP A 817 7.20 0.00 23.76
CA ASP A 817 7.06 -0.60 25.10
C ASP A 817 5.60 -0.70 25.59
#